data_AF-A0A656K2C8-F1
#
_entry.id   AF-A0A656K2C8-F1
#
_cell.length_a   1.000
_cell.length_b   1.000
_cell.length_c   1.000
_cell.angle_alpha   90.00
_cell.angle_beta   90.00
_cell.angle_gamma   90.00
#
_symmetry.space_group_name_H-M   'P 1'
#
loop_
_entity.id
_entity.type
_entity.pdbx_description
1 polymer ?
#
loop_
_entity_poly.entity_id
_entity_poly.type
_entity_poly.pdbx_seq_one_letter_code
_entity_poly.pdbx_strand_id
1 'polypeptide(L)'
;MNDEIVFTLVSDEFQARPYAGLTTQSFDIVGQGDGSVGIRNQYSDVVVSMTTTRVWASTYAGNQSQSFDIRKYPDGSCTIHSKYYPVVIEMTDSGVTPKAFVDGDLAQRFYLVCQGDGSTGIRKVSRVFNTRKRPNDLQGPLVASVQFAQSQIFSARPTAGGSQPYLTARRKALLMVKPAGNINALSVTVYDSGGVVLGSLILNKPYQLPKTVYHVASIKSDTAFDLLSGPAYTLKNPNEISRLSDHSGAFLLEKLQQHEWIDIETEDGSRVDEIYLPLCSALNGRIVRVHSTADGPLTVFFDGRELSVQKGETYQFKCVSGSWVSDVEWGNRTLVYAEKTWSAVIPAHWIKPGITLHFDSGQVSGDLKSLQVGGATELLINTIDIGMLIEPRNAYTFAVTPGYHRQYFQTIPVTRLVVNNYESLYLSQVMLPDGTLLTDFDPSEGGWHIGTMRQRIGKELISLGINHANYGINCFEGEADWTPYVVAQLTAHNNRGKYANGIQVHGGSGGGGIVTLDSSISTEFSHELGHNFGLGHYPGGFDGSVHQDADGVNSTWGWDMDLRLFLPNFRPEISHVETCLEGRCQSPFFGRSFGTDPMASGSPMSSLNKFVLHTPYTAAITQTFLESKPVFAQDSSTGFRKWDPDTQSMEPYAHRVDVMRPVLASNADLTEGAISALLNKSRLVKVWMWENNWVPSIHIPPASSFNAHCIIITVESNTRGRSQLYINGRVISVMPGFAKSYISSGSSWNECIVLDGEMSRVTAPNSELSRPALTAFLNKHRVVRVAMWDGNWASSIDVPPASPANNRRVIVIDQQATYATRLDINGLIIPVPTGAMMYFLSDGSQWNDYAHLIDTSIERSPKAFGVPVTTLVGYYDPQTALPSYVYPALHGAYGFIYADDSATLIDTDCQLWVTSSGQEPLRFKLDNNRIRSSVMNAFHINVAESSGGRTVKIICNGKTVAERFILPAKVPLTYTVNGE
;
A
#
# COMPACT_ATOMS: atom_id res chain seq x y z
N MET A 1 -24.49 13.78 23.73
CA MET A 1 -25.69 14.22 22.99
C MET A 1 -26.33 12.98 22.39
N ASN A 2 -27.66 12.88 22.34
CA ASN A 2 -28.29 11.73 21.68
C ASN A 2 -28.19 11.93 20.16
N ASP A 3 -27.30 11.18 19.51
CA ASP A 3 -27.07 11.25 18.06
C ASP A 3 -28.25 10.72 17.22
N GLU A 4 -29.39 10.44 17.85
CA GLU A 4 -30.54 9.82 17.22
C GLU A 4 -31.26 10.73 16.22
N ILE A 5 -31.64 10.16 15.08
CA ILE A 5 -32.44 10.85 14.08
C ILE A 5 -33.91 10.50 14.27
N VAL A 6 -34.76 11.52 14.31
CA VAL A 6 -36.15 11.42 14.73
C VAL A 6 -37.08 12.09 13.74
N PHE A 7 -38.27 11.49 13.64
CA PHE A 7 -39.40 12.06 12.92
C PHE A 7 -39.80 13.38 13.60
N THR A 8 -39.72 14.49 12.86
CA THR A 8 -39.93 15.83 13.42
C THR A 8 -40.90 16.62 12.56
N LEU A 9 -41.89 17.25 13.19
CA LEU A 9 -42.79 18.21 12.55
C LEU A 9 -42.04 19.53 12.28
N VAL A 10 -42.00 19.96 11.03
CA VAL A 10 -41.40 21.24 10.61
C VAL A 10 -42.39 21.93 9.67
N SER A 11 -43.04 22.98 10.17
CA SER A 11 -44.14 23.67 9.46
C SER A 11 -45.29 22.71 9.10
N ASP A 12 -45.59 22.51 7.81
CA ASP A 12 -46.62 21.60 7.28
C ASP A 12 -46.05 20.24 6.83
N GLU A 13 -44.77 19.95 7.12
CA GLU A 13 -44.09 18.75 6.67
C GLU A 13 -43.38 17.99 7.80
N PHE A 14 -42.95 16.76 7.49
CA PHE A 14 -42.16 15.92 8.39
C PHE A 14 -40.75 15.73 7.84
N GLN A 15 -39.76 15.87 8.73
CA GLN A 15 -38.35 15.78 8.40
C GLN A 15 -37.60 14.90 9.39
N ALA A 16 -36.49 14.33 8.93
CA ALA A 16 -35.52 13.64 9.76
C ALA A 16 -34.61 14.68 10.43
N ARG A 17 -34.66 14.81 11.77
CA ARG A 17 -33.81 15.76 12.52
C ARG A 17 -33.15 15.06 13.71
N PRO A 18 -32.02 15.58 14.23
CA PRO A 18 -31.47 15.12 15.50
C PRO A 18 -32.49 15.25 16.65
N TYR A 19 -32.48 14.30 17.58
CA TYR A 19 -33.33 14.35 18.75
C TYR A 19 -32.91 15.51 19.66
N ALA A 20 -33.87 16.37 20.01
CA ALA A 20 -33.65 17.52 20.87
C ALA A 20 -34.73 17.64 21.97
N GLY A 21 -35.59 16.63 22.13
CA GLY A 21 -36.67 16.65 23.12
C GLY A 21 -37.72 17.73 22.84
N LEU A 22 -37.91 18.09 21.57
CA LEU A 22 -38.83 19.16 21.17
C LEU A 22 -40.27 18.63 21.12
N THR A 23 -41.23 19.51 21.38
CA THR A 23 -42.67 19.20 21.26
C THR A 23 -43.06 18.71 19.86
N THR A 24 -42.34 19.17 18.83
CA THR A 24 -42.48 18.72 17.43
C THR A 24 -41.99 17.29 17.17
N GLN A 25 -41.37 16.64 18.17
CA GLN A 25 -40.84 15.28 18.13
C GLN A 25 -41.64 14.31 19.02
N SER A 26 -42.68 14.80 19.70
CA SER A 26 -43.54 14.04 20.63
C SER A 26 -44.86 13.66 19.96
N PHE A 27 -45.14 12.36 19.83
CA PHE A 27 -46.34 11.85 19.15
C PHE A 27 -47.15 10.89 20.03
N ASP A 28 -48.47 10.96 19.91
CA ASP A 28 -49.40 9.96 20.42
C ASP A 28 -49.73 8.94 19.33
N ILE A 29 -49.54 7.66 19.67
CA ILE A 29 -49.87 6.52 18.81
C ILE A 29 -51.22 5.97 19.26
N VAL A 30 -52.30 6.36 18.57
CA VAL A 30 -53.69 6.18 19.02
C VAL A 30 -54.42 5.13 18.18
N GLY A 31 -54.95 4.09 18.81
CA GLY A 31 -55.83 3.13 18.14
C GLY A 31 -57.16 3.76 17.69
N GLN A 32 -57.65 3.40 16.51
CA GLN A 32 -58.89 3.90 15.92
C GLN A 32 -59.95 2.79 15.85
N GLY A 33 -61.22 3.17 15.78
CA GLY A 33 -62.35 2.23 15.79
C GLY A 33 -62.42 1.28 14.59
N ASP A 34 -61.70 1.58 13.50
CA ASP A 34 -61.58 0.71 12.33
C ASP A 34 -60.42 -0.31 12.46
N GLY A 35 -59.70 -0.30 13.58
CA GLY A 35 -58.52 -1.14 13.84
C GLY A 35 -57.20 -0.55 13.31
N SER A 36 -57.23 0.64 12.70
CA SER A 36 -56.01 1.36 12.32
C SER A 36 -55.40 2.14 13.49
N VAL A 37 -54.24 2.73 13.26
CA VAL A 37 -53.53 3.62 14.18
C VAL A 37 -53.47 5.03 13.58
N GLY A 38 -53.79 6.04 14.39
CA GLY A 38 -53.49 7.44 14.11
C GLY A 38 -52.19 7.86 14.80
N ILE A 39 -51.38 8.66 14.11
CA ILE A 39 -50.16 9.25 14.66
C ILE A 39 -50.41 10.75 14.79
N ARG A 40 -50.49 11.24 16.03
CA ARG A 40 -50.86 12.64 16.34
C ARG A 40 -49.71 13.31 17.05
N ASN A 41 -49.41 14.57 16.75
CA ASN A 41 -48.47 15.30 17.59
C ASN A 41 -49.14 15.58 18.95
N GLN A 42 -48.43 15.35 20.06
CA GLN A 42 -49.02 15.48 21.41
C GLN A 42 -49.36 16.94 21.75
N TYR A 43 -48.62 17.89 21.17
CA TYR A 43 -48.65 19.31 21.56
C TYR A 43 -49.28 20.21 20.50
N SER A 44 -49.83 19.65 19.43
CA SER A 44 -50.54 20.40 18.39
C SER A 44 -51.67 19.55 17.80
N ASP A 45 -52.71 20.20 17.27
CA ASP A 45 -53.86 19.52 16.64
C ASP A 45 -53.55 18.97 15.23
N VAL A 46 -52.32 18.49 15.05
CA VAL A 46 -51.76 18.02 13.78
C VAL A 46 -51.52 16.53 13.82
N VAL A 47 -51.89 15.85 12.74
CA VAL A 47 -51.72 14.41 12.55
C VAL A 47 -50.89 14.10 11.31
N VAL A 48 -50.21 12.96 11.32
CA VAL A 48 -49.50 12.46 10.15
C VAL A 48 -50.53 12.00 9.12
N SER A 49 -50.39 12.47 7.89
CA SER A 49 -51.22 12.06 6.75
C SER A 49 -50.33 11.55 5.62
N MET A 50 -50.76 10.50 4.93
CA MET A 50 -49.99 9.85 3.87
C MET A 50 -50.88 9.40 2.70
N THR A 51 -50.43 9.71 1.49
CA THR A 51 -50.93 9.10 0.24
C THR A 51 -49.80 8.33 -0.44
N THR A 52 -50.02 7.85 -1.67
CA THR A 52 -48.96 7.27 -2.50
C THR A 52 -47.90 8.28 -2.95
N THR A 53 -48.14 9.59 -2.80
CA THR A 53 -47.27 10.64 -3.35
C THR A 53 -46.62 11.56 -2.32
N ARG A 54 -47.24 11.76 -1.15
CA ARG A 54 -46.71 12.65 -0.10
C ARG A 54 -47.04 12.16 1.32
N VAL A 55 -46.16 12.50 2.27
CA VAL A 55 -46.42 12.50 3.72
C VAL A 55 -46.44 13.95 4.18
N TRP A 56 -47.47 14.38 4.91
CA TRP A 56 -47.62 15.78 5.35
C TRP A 56 -48.40 15.89 6.66
N ALA A 57 -48.33 17.07 7.28
CA ALA A 57 -49.06 17.43 8.49
C ALA A 57 -50.45 18.00 8.15
N SER A 58 -51.51 17.48 8.76
CA SER A 58 -52.86 18.05 8.61
C SER A 58 -53.69 17.97 9.89
N THR A 59 -54.82 18.67 9.95
CA THR A 59 -55.76 18.54 11.07
C THR A 59 -56.46 17.18 11.02
N TYR A 60 -56.81 16.66 12.19
CA TYR A 60 -57.49 15.37 12.27
C TYR A 60 -58.88 15.43 11.59
N ALA A 61 -59.07 14.55 10.61
CA ALA A 61 -60.32 14.38 9.86
C ALA A 61 -60.83 12.92 9.87
N GLY A 62 -60.04 11.97 10.39
CA GLY A 62 -60.42 10.55 10.46
C GLY A 62 -60.58 9.89 9.09
N ASN A 63 -59.88 10.39 8.08
CA ASN A 63 -59.97 9.88 6.70
C ASN A 63 -58.91 8.81 6.42
N GLN A 64 -59.00 8.17 5.25
CA GLN A 64 -58.09 7.11 4.83
C GLN A 64 -56.60 7.49 4.87
N SER A 65 -56.26 8.77 4.64
CA SER A 65 -54.87 9.23 4.67
C SER A 65 -54.27 9.31 6.08
N GLN A 66 -55.10 9.20 7.13
CA GLN A 66 -54.71 9.33 8.54
C GLN A 66 -54.78 8.00 9.32
N SER A 67 -54.86 6.88 8.59
CA SER A 67 -55.00 5.53 9.13
C SER A 67 -53.82 4.65 8.72
N PHE A 68 -53.07 4.17 9.72
CA PHE A 68 -51.84 3.41 9.56
C PHE A 68 -51.92 2.02 10.20
N ASP A 69 -51.14 1.07 9.68
CA ASP A 69 -50.87 -0.21 10.32
C ASP A 69 -49.41 -0.24 10.77
N ILE A 70 -49.17 -0.40 12.09
CA ILE A 70 -47.83 -0.54 12.65
C ILE A 70 -47.47 -2.02 12.71
N ARG A 71 -46.51 -2.45 11.90
CA ARG A 71 -46.04 -3.84 11.90
C ARG A 71 -44.76 -3.92 12.72
N LYS A 72 -44.82 -4.62 13.85
CA LYS A 72 -43.70 -4.79 14.79
C LYS A 72 -42.81 -5.96 14.38
N TYR A 73 -41.52 -5.80 14.63
CA TYR A 73 -40.50 -6.83 14.45
C TYR A 73 -40.01 -7.33 15.81
N PRO A 74 -39.47 -8.56 15.89
CA PRO A 74 -38.94 -9.13 17.12
C PRO A 74 -37.79 -8.34 17.76
N ASP A 75 -37.15 -7.41 17.04
CA ASP A 75 -36.08 -6.54 17.52
C ASP A 75 -36.56 -5.25 18.19
N GLY A 76 -37.88 -5.10 18.36
CA GLY A 76 -38.50 -3.91 18.93
C GLY A 76 -38.75 -2.78 17.94
N SER A 77 -38.22 -2.88 16.71
CA SER A 77 -38.54 -1.92 15.66
C SER A 77 -39.87 -2.22 14.97
N CYS A 78 -40.34 -1.28 14.15
CA CYS A 78 -41.57 -1.40 13.39
C CYS A 78 -41.47 -0.71 12.03
N THR A 79 -42.36 -1.09 11.11
CA THR A 79 -42.66 -0.31 9.89
C THR A 79 -44.04 0.32 10.02
N ILE A 80 -44.21 1.51 9.45
CA ILE A 80 -45.47 2.28 9.48
C ILE A 80 -46.09 2.22 8.09
N HIS A 81 -47.11 1.37 7.91
CA HIS A 81 -47.82 1.19 6.65
C HIS A 81 -49.03 2.10 6.58
N SER A 82 -49.36 2.63 5.39
CA SER A 82 -50.73 3.09 5.19
C SER A 82 -51.65 1.86 5.16
N LYS A 83 -52.80 1.98 5.82
CA LYS A 83 -53.82 0.93 5.77
C LYS A 83 -54.51 0.84 4.42
N TYR A 84 -54.63 1.97 3.72
CA TYR A 84 -55.43 2.09 2.50
C TYR A 84 -54.59 2.28 1.23
N TYR A 85 -53.32 2.67 1.35
CA TYR A 85 -52.40 2.82 0.23
C TYR A 85 -51.25 1.79 0.34
N PRO A 86 -50.75 1.24 -0.79
CA PRO A 86 -49.70 0.22 -0.78
C PRO A 86 -48.30 0.84 -0.56
N VAL A 87 -48.16 1.69 0.46
CA VAL A 87 -46.94 2.43 0.78
C VAL A 87 -46.67 2.43 2.28
N VAL A 88 -45.40 2.58 2.63
CA VAL A 88 -44.87 2.75 3.98
C VAL A 88 -44.15 4.08 4.08
N ILE A 89 -43.99 4.55 5.31
CA ILE A 89 -43.11 5.70 5.60
C ILE A 89 -41.65 5.28 5.41
N GLU A 90 -40.94 5.99 4.55
CA GLU A 90 -39.47 5.97 4.46
C GLU A 90 -38.93 7.30 4.99
N MET A 91 -37.90 7.25 5.85
CA MET A 91 -37.25 8.43 6.39
C MET A 91 -35.76 8.45 6.04
N THR A 92 -35.38 9.30 5.10
CA THR A 92 -33.96 9.50 4.73
C THR A 92 -33.47 10.88 5.15
N ASP A 93 -32.16 11.13 4.99
CA ASP A 93 -31.55 12.47 5.04
C ASP A 93 -32.28 13.56 4.22
N SER A 94 -32.96 13.17 3.15
CA SER A 94 -33.68 14.07 2.24
C SER A 94 -35.14 14.34 2.62
N GLY A 95 -35.66 13.68 3.67
CA GLY A 95 -37.01 13.88 4.17
C GLY A 95 -37.79 12.59 4.42
N VAL A 96 -39.07 12.77 4.76
CA VAL A 96 -40.03 11.70 5.02
C VAL A 96 -40.94 11.57 3.80
N THR A 97 -40.97 10.39 3.18
CA THR A 97 -41.76 10.17 1.95
C THR A 97 -42.46 8.81 1.95
N PRO A 98 -43.57 8.65 1.19
CA PRO A 98 -44.19 7.35 1.01
C PRO A 98 -43.42 6.52 -0.01
N LYS A 99 -43.15 5.25 0.30
CA LYS A 99 -42.49 4.30 -0.60
C LYS A 99 -43.13 2.93 -0.58
N ALA A 100 -42.94 2.16 -1.65
CA ALA A 100 -43.30 0.75 -1.65
C ALA A 100 -42.51 0.03 -0.55
N PHE A 101 -43.19 -0.86 0.18
CA PHE A 101 -42.55 -1.65 1.22
C PHE A 101 -41.45 -2.55 0.63
N VAL A 102 -40.27 -2.49 1.22
CA VAL A 102 -39.15 -3.36 0.89
C VAL A 102 -38.67 -4.04 2.17
N ASP A 103 -38.78 -5.37 2.19
CA ASP A 103 -38.31 -6.14 3.33
C ASP A 103 -36.79 -5.97 3.53
N GLY A 104 -36.40 -5.72 4.78
CA GLY A 104 -35.00 -5.44 5.15
C GLY A 104 -34.49 -4.02 4.87
N ASP A 105 -35.28 -3.11 4.29
CA ASP A 105 -34.86 -1.72 4.12
C ASP A 105 -34.89 -0.96 5.45
N LEU A 106 -33.71 -0.65 5.99
CA LEU A 106 -33.58 0.02 7.28
C LEU A 106 -34.08 1.47 7.29
N ALA A 107 -34.22 2.12 6.13
CA ALA A 107 -34.79 3.46 6.02
C ALA A 107 -36.32 3.48 6.25
N GLN A 108 -36.96 2.30 6.21
CA GLN A 108 -38.39 2.10 6.46
C GLN A 108 -38.69 1.58 7.88
N ARG A 109 -37.64 1.36 8.71
CA ARG A 109 -37.75 0.82 10.06
C ARG A 109 -37.54 1.89 11.14
N PHE A 110 -38.35 1.82 12.17
CA PHE A 110 -38.38 2.80 13.27
C PHE A 110 -38.46 2.12 14.63
N TYR A 111 -37.82 2.69 15.64
CA TYR A 111 -38.12 2.41 17.05
C TYR A 111 -39.16 3.42 17.56
N LEU A 112 -40.18 2.92 18.24
CA LEU A 112 -41.17 3.74 18.96
C LEU A 112 -40.73 3.83 20.42
N VAL A 113 -40.18 4.98 20.81
CA VAL A 113 -39.55 5.16 22.12
C VAL A 113 -40.45 6.03 22.99
N CYS A 114 -40.87 5.50 24.15
CA CYS A 114 -41.61 6.26 25.15
C CYS A 114 -40.71 7.36 25.73
N GLN A 115 -41.24 8.58 25.82
CA GLN A 115 -40.52 9.75 26.31
C GLN A 115 -41.04 10.14 27.71
N GLY A 116 -40.26 10.92 28.47
CA GLY A 116 -40.60 11.29 29.85
C GLY A 116 -41.87 12.14 30.01
N ASP A 117 -42.37 12.72 28.91
CA ASP A 117 -43.63 13.46 28.82
C ASP A 117 -44.85 12.57 28.51
N GLY A 118 -44.67 11.24 28.45
CA GLY A 118 -45.70 10.26 28.11
C GLY A 118 -45.96 10.12 26.61
N SER A 119 -45.30 10.90 25.75
CA SER A 119 -45.37 10.73 24.30
C SER A 119 -44.47 9.63 23.77
N THR A 120 -44.60 9.37 22.48
CA THR A 120 -43.73 8.48 21.71
C THR A 120 -42.90 9.27 20.71
N GLY A 121 -41.58 9.11 20.80
CA GLY A 121 -40.65 9.53 19.75
C GLY A 121 -40.51 8.44 18.69
N ILE A 122 -40.60 8.81 17.41
CA ILE A 122 -40.38 7.89 16.28
C ILE A 122 -38.93 8.04 15.82
N ARG A 123 -38.12 7.02 16.09
CA ARG A 123 -36.65 7.05 15.96
C ARG A 123 -36.21 6.18 14.80
N LYS A 124 -35.32 6.68 13.96
CA LYS A 124 -34.78 5.95 12.82
C LYS A 124 -33.92 4.77 13.28
N VAL A 125 -34.08 3.60 12.66
CA VAL A 125 -33.21 2.45 12.93
C VAL A 125 -31.84 2.63 12.27
N SER A 126 -31.77 3.03 10.99
CA SER A 126 -30.48 3.15 10.29
C SER A 126 -29.60 4.27 10.84
N ARG A 127 -28.31 3.96 10.98
CA ARG A 127 -27.24 4.88 11.35
C ARG A 127 -26.39 5.14 10.11
N VAL A 128 -26.65 6.28 9.47
CA VAL A 128 -26.08 6.62 8.17
C VAL A 128 -24.77 7.37 8.36
N PHE A 129 -23.67 6.85 7.80
CA PHE A 129 -22.36 7.48 7.91
C PHE A 129 -22.28 8.74 7.03
N ASN A 130 -22.40 8.58 5.73
CA ASN A 130 -22.24 9.67 4.76
C ASN A 130 -23.59 10.32 4.42
N THR A 131 -23.92 11.37 5.16
CA THR A 131 -25.09 12.23 4.97
C THR A 131 -24.79 13.49 4.14
N ARG A 132 -23.55 13.66 3.65
CA ARG A 132 -23.15 14.86 2.92
C ARG A 132 -23.98 15.06 1.66
N LYS A 133 -24.41 16.30 1.45
CA LYS A 133 -24.89 16.76 0.15
C LYS A 133 -23.68 17.00 -0.76
N ARG A 134 -23.53 16.17 -1.78
CA ARG A 134 -22.40 16.24 -2.72
C ARG A 134 -22.78 17.02 -3.99
N PRO A 135 -21.80 17.70 -4.62
CA PRO A 135 -22.03 18.36 -5.89
C PRO A 135 -22.36 17.35 -7.00
N ASN A 136 -22.93 17.86 -8.08
CA ASN A 136 -23.18 17.09 -9.29
C ASN A 136 -21.87 16.78 -10.01
N ASP A 137 -21.63 15.51 -10.31
CA ASP A 137 -20.47 15.06 -11.09
C ASP A 137 -20.80 14.88 -12.58
N LEU A 138 -22.08 14.74 -12.92
CA LEU A 138 -22.56 14.44 -14.26
C LEU A 138 -22.81 15.68 -15.11
N GLN A 139 -22.63 15.53 -16.42
CA GLN A 139 -23.04 16.50 -17.43
C GLN A 139 -24.32 16.00 -18.10
N GLY A 140 -25.42 16.71 -17.92
CA GLY A 140 -26.72 16.36 -18.50
C GLY A 140 -27.89 16.63 -17.55
N PRO A 141 -29.13 16.31 -17.96
CA PRO A 141 -30.32 16.49 -17.14
C PRO A 141 -30.34 15.63 -15.85
N LEU A 142 -29.66 14.48 -15.85
CA LEU A 142 -29.48 13.68 -14.64
C LEU A 142 -28.43 14.33 -13.73
N VAL A 143 -28.87 14.82 -12.58
CA VAL A 143 -28.01 15.39 -11.53
C VAL A 143 -27.71 14.32 -10.50
N ALA A 144 -26.44 13.91 -10.37
CA ALA A 144 -26.00 12.90 -9.41
C ALA A 144 -24.55 13.08 -8.99
N SER A 145 -24.24 12.65 -7.76
CA SER A 145 -22.85 12.48 -7.31
C SER A 145 -22.38 11.05 -7.54
N VAL A 146 -21.10 10.89 -7.88
CA VAL A 146 -20.49 9.61 -8.24
C VAL A 146 -19.28 9.35 -7.34
N GLN A 147 -19.22 8.13 -6.81
CA GLN A 147 -18.09 7.63 -6.04
C GLN A 147 -17.66 6.27 -6.57
N PHE A 148 -16.40 5.94 -6.32
CA PHE A 148 -15.83 4.62 -6.60
C PHE A 148 -15.26 4.03 -5.31
N ALA A 149 -15.15 2.70 -5.26
CA ALA A 149 -14.41 2.02 -4.20
C ALA A 149 -13.49 0.93 -4.78
N GLN A 150 -12.21 1.00 -4.42
CA GLN A 150 -11.19 -0.02 -4.74
C GLN A 150 -10.54 -0.55 -3.46
N SER A 151 -9.42 0.03 -3.01
CA SER A 151 -8.95 -0.23 -1.64
C SER A 151 -9.82 0.48 -0.59
N GLN A 152 -10.33 1.64 -0.99
CA GLN A 152 -11.20 2.48 -0.19
C GLN A 152 -12.15 3.28 -1.09
N ILE A 153 -13.14 3.92 -0.49
CA ILE A 153 -14.09 4.79 -1.18
C ILE A 153 -13.45 6.15 -1.47
N PHE A 154 -13.61 6.65 -2.68
CA PHE A 154 -13.20 8.00 -3.09
C PHE A 154 -14.21 8.58 -4.09
N SER A 155 -14.17 9.91 -4.24
CA SER A 155 -15.11 10.65 -5.10
C SER A 155 -14.60 10.68 -6.54
N ALA A 156 -15.51 10.70 -7.53
CA ALA A 156 -15.13 10.88 -8.93
C ALA A 156 -14.38 12.21 -9.18
N ARG A 157 -14.73 13.24 -8.41
CA ARG A 157 -14.00 14.50 -8.33
C ARG A 157 -13.42 14.68 -6.93
N PRO A 158 -12.10 14.87 -6.79
CA PRO A 158 -11.48 15.12 -5.48
C PRO A 158 -12.09 16.34 -4.80
N THR A 159 -12.22 16.29 -3.47
CA THR A 159 -12.64 17.45 -2.68
C THR A 159 -11.47 18.42 -2.56
N ALA A 160 -11.71 19.72 -2.77
CA ALA A 160 -10.67 20.74 -2.68
C ALA A 160 -9.98 20.69 -1.30
N GLY A 161 -8.65 20.63 -1.29
CA GLY A 161 -7.84 20.55 -0.06
C GLY A 161 -7.70 19.16 0.56
N GLY A 162 -8.37 18.13 0.03
CA GLY A 162 -8.21 16.74 0.46
C GLY A 162 -7.25 15.95 -0.43
N SER A 163 -6.41 15.10 0.17
CA SER A 163 -5.59 14.11 -0.55
C SER A 163 -6.31 12.76 -0.51
N GLN A 164 -6.73 12.25 -1.66
CA GLN A 164 -7.47 11.00 -1.80
C GLN A 164 -6.90 10.20 -2.99
N PRO A 165 -6.92 8.86 -2.94
CA PRO A 165 -6.58 8.06 -4.09
C PRO A 165 -7.63 8.21 -5.20
N TYR A 166 -7.26 7.82 -6.42
CA TYR A 166 -8.13 7.73 -7.59
C TYR A 166 -8.16 6.30 -8.13
N LEU A 167 -8.84 6.06 -9.27
CA LEU A 167 -8.95 4.72 -9.84
C LEU A 167 -7.57 4.18 -10.25
N THR A 168 -7.13 3.08 -9.65
CA THR A 168 -6.02 2.27 -10.16
C THR A 168 -6.52 1.44 -11.35
N ALA A 169 -5.78 1.43 -12.46
CA ALA A 169 -6.18 0.67 -13.65
C ALA A 169 -6.25 -0.83 -13.37
N ARG A 170 -7.07 -1.54 -14.18
CA ARG A 170 -7.19 -3.02 -14.15
C ARG A 170 -7.57 -3.60 -12.79
N ARG A 171 -8.19 -2.82 -11.91
CA ARG A 171 -8.73 -3.27 -10.62
C ARG A 171 -10.23 -3.06 -10.56
N LYS A 172 -10.99 -4.11 -10.19
CA LYS A 172 -12.46 -4.01 -10.10
C LYS A 172 -12.83 -2.89 -9.13
N ALA A 173 -13.87 -2.13 -9.45
CA ALA A 173 -14.31 -1.00 -8.65
C ALA A 173 -15.82 -1.08 -8.37
N LEU A 174 -16.22 -0.80 -7.13
CA LEU A 174 -17.62 -0.54 -6.83
C LEU A 174 -17.96 0.88 -7.28
N LEU A 175 -18.88 1.02 -8.21
CA LEU A 175 -19.49 2.28 -8.60
C LEU A 175 -20.67 2.58 -7.67
N MET A 176 -20.73 3.79 -7.14
CA MET A 176 -21.82 4.29 -6.31
C MET A 176 -22.34 5.62 -6.87
N VAL A 177 -23.66 5.73 -7.04
CA VAL A 177 -24.31 6.90 -7.65
C VAL A 177 -25.46 7.35 -6.78
N LYS A 178 -25.38 8.59 -6.28
CA LYS A 178 -26.45 9.22 -5.48
C LYS A 178 -27.12 10.33 -6.31
N PRO A 179 -28.27 10.06 -6.94
CA PRO A 179 -29.04 11.06 -7.69
C PRO A 179 -29.69 12.09 -6.76
N ALA A 180 -29.84 13.33 -7.23
CA ALA A 180 -30.55 14.38 -6.50
C ALA A 180 -32.08 14.20 -6.55
N GLY A 181 -32.60 13.62 -7.64
CA GLY A 181 -34.02 13.33 -7.84
C GLY A 181 -34.39 11.90 -7.48
N ASN A 182 -35.70 11.64 -7.40
CA ASN A 182 -36.24 10.29 -7.23
C ASN A 182 -36.24 9.57 -8.58
N ILE A 183 -35.54 8.44 -8.66
CA ILE A 183 -35.50 7.58 -9.85
C ILE A 183 -35.90 6.14 -9.48
N ASN A 184 -36.40 5.39 -10.46
CA ASN A 184 -36.91 4.02 -10.27
C ASN A 184 -35.97 2.94 -10.82
N ALA A 185 -35.09 3.31 -11.74
CA ALA A 185 -34.07 2.45 -12.33
C ALA A 185 -32.84 3.32 -12.65
N LEU A 186 -31.67 2.70 -12.73
CA LEU A 186 -30.45 3.34 -13.17
C LEU A 186 -29.56 2.29 -13.84
N SER A 187 -29.06 2.60 -15.03
CA SER A 187 -28.05 1.82 -15.73
C SER A 187 -26.86 2.69 -16.08
N VAL A 188 -25.71 2.05 -16.24
CA VAL A 188 -24.47 2.68 -16.71
C VAL A 188 -23.94 1.94 -17.92
N THR A 189 -23.53 2.68 -18.95
CA THR A 189 -22.76 2.17 -20.09
C THR A 189 -21.36 2.75 -20.03
N VAL A 190 -20.34 1.90 -20.12
CA VAL A 190 -18.93 2.30 -20.05
C VAL A 190 -18.34 2.28 -21.46
N TYR A 191 -17.66 3.36 -21.82
CA TYR A 191 -16.96 3.50 -23.09
C TYR A 191 -15.46 3.59 -22.87
N ASP A 192 -14.67 3.10 -23.82
CA ASP A 192 -13.24 3.34 -23.85
C ASP A 192 -12.88 4.74 -24.38
N SER A 193 -11.58 5.03 -24.47
CA SER A 193 -11.05 6.31 -24.97
C SER A 193 -11.38 6.58 -26.44
N GLY A 194 -11.73 5.56 -27.22
CA GLY A 194 -12.16 5.68 -28.62
C GLY A 194 -13.66 5.84 -28.79
N GLY A 195 -14.44 5.82 -27.69
CA GLY A 195 -15.90 5.87 -27.73
C GLY A 195 -16.55 4.52 -28.04
N VAL A 196 -15.83 3.41 -27.95
CA VAL A 196 -16.38 2.06 -28.12
C VAL A 196 -16.98 1.58 -26.80
N VAL A 197 -18.17 0.98 -26.87
CA VAL A 197 -18.86 0.42 -25.70
C VAL A 197 -18.09 -0.81 -25.19
N LEU A 198 -17.62 -0.74 -23.94
CA LEU A 198 -17.03 -1.87 -23.22
C LEU A 198 -18.11 -2.77 -22.61
N GLY A 199 -19.24 -2.19 -22.20
CA GLY A 199 -20.42 -2.90 -21.75
C GLY A 199 -21.38 -2.02 -20.92
N SER A 200 -22.50 -2.60 -20.50
CA SER A 200 -23.53 -1.92 -19.69
C SER A 200 -23.90 -2.72 -18.45
N LEU A 201 -24.21 -2.03 -17.35
CA LEU A 201 -24.61 -2.61 -16.07
C LEU A 201 -25.89 -1.95 -15.57
N ILE A 202 -26.80 -2.76 -15.01
CA ILE A 202 -27.95 -2.26 -14.25
C ILE A 202 -27.48 -2.08 -12.80
N LEU A 203 -27.71 -0.90 -12.23
CA LEU A 203 -27.32 -0.62 -10.86
C LEU A 203 -28.34 -1.22 -9.88
N ASN A 204 -27.81 -1.78 -8.80
CA ASN A 204 -28.56 -2.20 -7.63
C ASN A 204 -29.23 -1.00 -6.96
N LYS A 205 -30.43 -1.22 -6.44
CA LYS A 205 -31.22 -0.19 -5.74
C LYS A 205 -30.56 0.19 -4.41
N PRO A 206 -30.89 1.37 -3.84
CA PRO A 206 -30.28 1.85 -2.59
C PRO A 206 -30.32 0.87 -1.40
N TYR A 207 -31.43 0.14 -1.21
CA TYR A 207 -31.55 -0.86 -0.14
C TYR A 207 -30.69 -2.13 -0.36
N GLN A 208 -30.08 -2.26 -1.52
CA GLN A 208 -29.16 -3.35 -1.87
C GLN A 208 -27.69 -2.92 -1.81
N LEU A 209 -27.41 -1.71 -1.30
CA LEU A 209 -26.04 -1.25 -1.09
C LEU A 209 -25.29 -2.25 -0.20
N PRO A 210 -24.00 -2.55 -0.49
CA PRO A 210 -23.22 -3.47 0.31
C PRO A 210 -23.23 -3.13 1.81
N LYS A 211 -23.23 -4.17 2.65
CA LYS A 211 -23.21 -4.06 4.10
C LYS A 211 -21.78 -3.89 4.62
N THR A 212 -21.62 -3.64 5.92
CA THR A 212 -20.31 -3.55 6.58
C THR A 212 -19.78 -4.95 6.94
N VAL A 213 -18.47 -5.07 7.16
CA VAL A 213 -17.84 -6.25 7.74
C VAL A 213 -18.29 -6.57 9.17
N TYR A 214 -18.99 -5.66 9.84
CA TYR A 214 -19.58 -5.90 11.15
C TYR A 214 -20.96 -6.58 11.06
N HIS A 215 -21.46 -6.80 9.84
CA HIS A 215 -22.70 -7.51 9.63
C HIS A 215 -22.51 -9.03 9.80
N VAL A 216 -23.16 -9.60 10.80
CA VAL A 216 -23.08 -11.03 11.11
C VAL A 216 -24.15 -11.80 10.32
N ALA A 217 -23.73 -12.63 9.36
CA ALA A 217 -24.61 -13.37 8.45
C ALA A 217 -25.40 -14.52 9.12
N SER A 218 -24.97 -15.01 10.29
CA SER A 218 -25.64 -16.10 11.00
C SER A 218 -26.99 -15.71 11.61
N ILE A 219 -27.28 -14.41 11.73
CA ILE A 219 -28.51 -13.92 12.36
C ILE A 219 -29.62 -13.85 11.31
N LYS A 220 -30.41 -14.93 11.22
CA LYS A 220 -31.50 -15.08 10.23
C LYS A 220 -32.83 -14.46 10.66
N SER A 221 -32.95 -14.04 11.92
CA SER A 221 -34.20 -13.48 12.46
C SER A 221 -33.90 -12.30 13.38
N ASP A 222 -34.80 -11.31 13.36
CA ASP A 222 -34.79 -10.21 14.30
C ASP A 222 -34.87 -10.70 15.77
N THR A 223 -34.26 -9.98 16.71
CA THR A 223 -34.24 -10.33 18.15
C THR A 223 -34.06 -9.08 19.02
N ALA A 224 -34.93 -8.86 20.00
CA ALA A 224 -34.76 -7.78 20.97
C ALA A 224 -33.69 -8.15 22.01
N PHE A 225 -32.86 -7.18 22.38
CA PHE A 225 -31.96 -7.27 23.54
C PHE A 225 -32.62 -6.71 24.81
N ASP A 226 -33.89 -6.29 24.72
CA ASP A 226 -34.62 -5.74 25.85
C ASP A 226 -34.84 -6.77 26.97
N LEU A 227 -34.93 -6.24 28.20
CA LEU A 227 -35.02 -6.97 29.47
C LEU A 227 -36.11 -8.05 29.45
N LEU A 228 -35.70 -9.32 29.52
CA LEU A 228 -36.54 -10.39 30.02
C LEU A 228 -37.03 -10.00 31.42
N SER A 229 -38.33 -10.13 31.67
CA SER A 229 -38.97 -9.80 32.94
C SER A 229 -38.67 -10.90 33.98
N GLY A 230 -37.47 -10.90 34.55
CA GLY A 230 -37.06 -11.86 35.59
C GLY A 230 -35.84 -11.37 36.39
N PRO A 231 -35.63 -11.87 37.63
CA PRO A 231 -34.47 -11.48 38.43
C PRO A 231 -33.18 -12.04 37.82
N ALA A 232 -32.22 -11.14 37.57
CA ALA A 232 -30.87 -11.49 37.14
C ALA A 232 -30.13 -12.26 38.25
N TYR A 233 -29.38 -13.32 37.89
CA TYR A 233 -28.43 -13.93 38.82
C TYR A 233 -27.07 -13.25 38.68
N THR A 234 -26.62 -12.55 39.72
CA THR A 234 -25.37 -11.78 39.70
C THR A 234 -24.19 -12.59 40.24
N LEU A 235 -23.17 -12.77 39.41
CA LEU A 235 -21.85 -13.31 39.75
C LEU A 235 -20.92 -12.15 40.11
N LYS A 236 -20.52 -12.10 41.37
CA LYS A 236 -19.57 -11.11 41.92
C LYS A 236 -18.49 -11.71 42.82
N ASN A 237 -18.73 -12.92 43.32
CA ASN A 237 -17.84 -13.61 44.25
C ASN A 237 -16.53 -14.04 43.56
N PRO A 238 -15.33 -13.72 44.09
CA PRO A 238 -14.04 -14.10 43.50
C PRO A 238 -13.89 -15.60 43.19
N ASN A 239 -14.46 -16.47 44.03
CA ASN A 239 -14.40 -17.93 43.81
C ASN A 239 -15.28 -18.38 42.64
N GLU A 240 -16.36 -17.65 42.34
CA GLU A 240 -17.20 -17.94 41.18
C GLU A 240 -16.61 -17.29 39.92
N ILE A 241 -16.09 -16.06 40.02
CA ILE A 241 -15.45 -15.35 38.91
C ILE A 241 -14.23 -16.11 38.38
N SER A 242 -13.40 -16.68 39.26
CA SER A 242 -12.22 -17.47 38.85
C SER A 242 -12.56 -18.74 38.06
N ARG A 243 -13.81 -19.23 38.12
CA ARG A 243 -14.28 -20.39 37.34
C ARG A 243 -14.72 -20.01 35.92
N LEU A 244 -14.81 -18.72 35.60
CA LEU A 244 -15.25 -18.24 34.27
C LEU A 244 -14.15 -18.35 33.20
N SER A 245 -12.89 -18.53 33.61
CA SER A 245 -11.75 -18.74 32.72
C SER A 245 -11.63 -20.18 32.20
N ASP A 246 -12.54 -21.08 32.59
CA ASP A 246 -12.63 -22.43 32.02
C ASP A 246 -13.07 -22.35 30.55
N HIS A 247 -12.20 -22.80 29.63
CA HIS A 247 -12.44 -22.79 28.19
C HIS A 247 -13.69 -23.55 27.74
N SER A 248 -14.18 -24.50 28.55
CA SER A 248 -15.42 -25.24 28.26
C SER A 248 -16.69 -24.44 28.56
N GLY A 249 -16.58 -23.35 29.35
CA GLY A 249 -17.72 -22.58 29.85
C GLY A 249 -18.65 -23.38 30.76
N ALA A 250 -18.21 -24.51 31.34
CA ALA A 250 -19.08 -25.46 32.06
C ALA A 250 -19.80 -24.81 33.24
N PHE A 251 -19.13 -23.93 33.98
CA PHE A 251 -19.75 -23.21 35.11
C PHE A 251 -20.87 -22.26 34.64
N LEU A 252 -20.63 -21.50 33.57
CA LEU A 252 -21.65 -20.64 32.97
C LEU A 252 -22.82 -21.45 32.43
N LEU A 253 -22.54 -22.61 31.81
CA LEU A 253 -23.58 -23.51 31.31
C LEU A 253 -24.51 -23.99 32.42
N GLU A 254 -23.94 -24.43 33.55
CA GLU A 254 -24.71 -24.87 34.73
C GLU A 254 -25.65 -23.75 35.23
N LYS A 255 -25.14 -22.52 35.30
CA LYS A 255 -25.93 -21.36 35.75
C LYS A 255 -26.99 -20.95 34.73
N LEU A 256 -26.70 -20.99 33.43
CA LEU A 256 -27.65 -20.62 32.35
C LEU A 256 -28.76 -21.65 32.14
N GLN A 257 -28.58 -22.88 32.63
CA GLN A 257 -29.66 -23.86 32.72
C GLN A 257 -30.67 -23.54 33.84
N GLN A 258 -30.22 -22.84 34.89
CA GLN A 258 -31.03 -22.49 36.07
C GLN A 258 -31.63 -21.08 35.96
N HIS A 259 -30.94 -20.17 35.28
CA HIS A 259 -31.29 -18.76 35.18
C HIS A 259 -31.38 -18.32 33.72
N GLU A 260 -32.38 -17.50 33.42
CA GLU A 260 -32.55 -16.95 32.06
C GLU A 260 -31.55 -15.84 31.74
N TRP A 261 -31.03 -15.20 32.80
CA TRP A 261 -30.19 -14.02 32.78
C TRP A 261 -29.09 -14.15 33.83
N ILE A 262 -27.84 -13.92 33.41
CA ILE A 262 -26.68 -13.83 34.32
C ILE A 262 -26.00 -12.47 34.16
N ASP A 263 -25.76 -11.80 35.28
CA ASP A 263 -24.88 -10.64 35.38
C ASP A 263 -23.53 -11.06 35.89
N ILE A 264 -22.47 -10.60 35.24
CA ILE A 264 -21.08 -10.79 35.67
C ILE A 264 -20.52 -9.41 35.99
N GLU A 265 -20.18 -9.18 37.26
CA GLU A 265 -19.53 -7.95 37.72
C GLU A 265 -18.09 -8.25 38.11
N THR A 266 -17.13 -7.67 37.39
CA THR A 266 -15.70 -7.77 37.71
C THR A 266 -15.16 -6.46 38.27
N GLU A 267 -14.35 -6.55 39.33
CA GLU A 267 -13.71 -5.41 40.01
C GLU A 267 -12.25 -5.74 40.38
N ASP A 268 -11.48 -4.74 40.81
CA ASP A 268 -10.08 -4.94 41.23
C ASP A 268 -10.00 -5.91 42.41
N GLY A 269 -9.48 -7.12 42.18
CA GLY A 269 -9.41 -8.23 43.15
C GLY A 269 -10.42 -9.37 42.93
N SER A 270 -11.42 -9.19 42.06
CA SER A 270 -12.40 -10.21 41.65
C SER A 270 -12.54 -10.20 40.12
N ARG A 271 -11.49 -10.66 39.43
CA ARG A 271 -11.34 -10.57 37.97
C ARG A 271 -10.74 -11.84 37.38
N VAL A 272 -11.12 -12.11 36.14
CA VAL A 272 -10.39 -12.97 35.19
C VAL A 272 -10.06 -12.14 33.94
N ASP A 273 -9.00 -12.52 33.21
CA ASP A 273 -8.66 -11.86 31.94
C ASP A 273 -9.53 -12.36 30.78
N GLU A 274 -10.10 -13.55 30.92
CA GLU A 274 -10.85 -14.25 29.87
C GLU A 274 -12.12 -14.90 30.44
N ILE A 275 -13.25 -14.74 29.73
CA ILE A 275 -14.52 -15.41 30.01
C ILE A 275 -14.94 -16.19 28.76
N TYR A 276 -15.27 -17.47 28.92
CA TYR A 276 -15.72 -18.32 27.80
C TYR A 276 -17.22 -18.61 27.90
N LEU A 277 -17.99 -18.16 26.89
CA LEU A 277 -19.40 -18.50 26.79
C LEU A 277 -19.57 -19.95 26.30
N PRO A 278 -20.47 -20.74 26.91
CA PRO A 278 -20.69 -22.13 26.54
C PRO A 278 -21.40 -22.26 25.19
N LEU A 279 -21.51 -23.47 24.64
CA LEU A 279 -22.25 -23.69 23.39
C LEU A 279 -23.73 -23.29 23.52
N CYS A 280 -24.21 -22.47 22.58
CA CYS A 280 -25.55 -21.88 22.58
C CYS A 280 -26.68 -22.85 22.17
N SER A 281 -26.38 -24.04 21.63
CA SER A 281 -27.38 -24.97 21.06
C SER A 281 -28.60 -25.30 21.96
N ALA A 282 -28.44 -25.29 23.28
CA ALA A 282 -29.51 -25.56 24.27
C ALA A 282 -29.94 -24.33 25.10
N LEU A 283 -29.44 -23.14 24.79
CA LEU A 283 -29.59 -21.93 25.61
C LEU A 283 -30.35 -20.81 24.89
N ASN A 284 -31.17 -21.15 23.91
CA ASN A 284 -31.84 -20.15 23.07
C ASN A 284 -32.69 -19.19 23.92
N GLY A 285 -32.47 -17.88 23.74
CA GLY A 285 -33.09 -16.79 24.50
C GLY A 285 -32.33 -16.38 25.77
N ARG A 286 -31.34 -17.15 26.23
CA ARG A 286 -30.55 -16.84 27.44
C ARG A 286 -29.62 -15.64 27.22
N ILE A 287 -29.43 -14.86 28.29
CA ILE A 287 -28.63 -13.62 28.27
C ILE A 287 -27.51 -13.70 29.30
N VAL A 288 -26.32 -13.27 28.90
CA VAL A 288 -25.17 -12.99 29.78
C VAL A 288 -24.82 -11.52 29.61
N ARG A 289 -24.76 -10.77 30.71
CA ARG A 289 -24.28 -9.39 30.73
C ARG A 289 -22.98 -9.32 31.50
N VAL A 290 -21.99 -8.67 30.92
CA VAL A 290 -20.66 -8.51 31.52
C VAL A 290 -20.42 -7.03 31.76
N HIS A 291 -20.17 -6.66 33.01
CA HIS A 291 -19.80 -5.32 33.42
C HIS A 291 -18.45 -5.36 34.14
N SER A 292 -17.50 -4.54 33.69
CA SER A 292 -16.19 -4.44 34.33
C SER A 292 -15.96 -3.07 34.92
N THR A 293 -15.56 -3.00 36.19
CA THR A 293 -15.00 -1.81 36.83
C THR A 293 -13.50 -1.95 37.10
N ALA A 294 -12.91 -3.09 36.74
CA ALA A 294 -11.50 -3.41 36.97
C ALA A 294 -10.55 -2.67 36.01
N ASP A 295 -9.33 -2.42 36.46
CA ASP A 295 -8.27 -1.77 35.66
C ASP A 295 -7.66 -2.72 34.63
N GLY A 296 -8.02 -2.53 33.35
CA GLY A 296 -7.47 -3.26 32.21
C GLY A 296 -8.52 -4.10 31.46
N PRO A 297 -8.20 -4.60 30.27
CA PRO A 297 -9.15 -5.30 29.43
C PRO A 297 -9.47 -6.71 29.96
N LEU A 298 -10.75 -7.08 29.87
CA LEU A 298 -11.27 -8.44 30.01
C LEU A 298 -11.77 -8.89 28.62
N THR A 299 -11.51 -10.12 28.20
CA THR A 299 -11.98 -10.64 26.90
C THR A 299 -13.07 -11.69 27.07
N VAL A 300 -14.20 -11.51 26.40
CA VAL A 300 -15.28 -12.52 26.34
C VAL A 300 -15.19 -13.26 25.02
N PHE A 301 -15.02 -14.59 25.08
CA PHE A 301 -14.99 -15.48 23.93
C PHE A 301 -16.35 -16.14 23.72
N PHE A 302 -16.87 -16.11 22.49
CA PHE A 302 -18.18 -16.66 22.13
C PHE A 302 -18.22 -17.10 20.67
N ASP A 303 -18.58 -18.36 20.40
CA ASP A 303 -18.63 -18.96 19.05
C ASP A 303 -17.39 -18.66 18.17
N GLY A 304 -16.19 -18.73 18.74
CA GLY A 304 -14.93 -18.44 18.03
C GLY A 304 -14.67 -16.96 17.73
N ARG A 305 -15.49 -16.05 18.28
CA ARG A 305 -15.30 -14.59 18.27
C ARG A 305 -14.91 -14.11 19.66
N GLU A 306 -14.43 -12.88 19.72
CA GLU A 306 -13.98 -12.22 20.96
C GLU A 306 -14.51 -10.79 21.04
N LEU A 307 -14.81 -10.32 22.25
CA LEU A 307 -15.15 -8.93 22.54
C LEU A 307 -14.40 -8.49 23.80
N SER A 308 -13.66 -7.40 23.71
CA SER A 308 -12.94 -6.83 24.86
C SER A 308 -13.83 -5.85 25.62
N VAL A 309 -13.88 -6.00 26.94
CA VAL A 309 -14.61 -5.16 27.89
C VAL A 309 -13.61 -4.33 28.69
N GLN A 310 -13.66 -3.01 28.54
CA GLN A 310 -12.83 -2.06 29.28
C GLN A 310 -13.49 -1.63 30.59
N LYS A 311 -12.73 -0.90 31.40
CA LYS A 311 -13.21 -0.29 32.64
C LYS A 311 -14.41 0.63 32.39
N GLY A 312 -15.51 0.37 33.10
CA GLY A 312 -16.77 1.10 33.03
C GLY A 312 -17.71 0.61 31.92
N GLU A 313 -17.28 -0.31 31.07
CA GLU A 313 -18.11 -0.81 29.97
C GLU A 313 -19.05 -1.93 30.43
N THR A 314 -20.15 -2.10 29.68
CA THR A 314 -21.12 -3.17 29.87
C THR A 314 -21.54 -3.70 28.51
N TYR A 315 -21.46 -5.01 28.32
CA TYR A 315 -21.92 -5.65 27.09
C TYR A 315 -22.85 -6.82 27.38
N GLN A 316 -23.82 -7.03 26.51
CA GLN A 316 -24.80 -8.11 26.60
C GLN A 316 -24.63 -9.11 25.47
N PHE A 317 -24.73 -10.39 25.81
CA PHE A 317 -24.66 -11.51 24.89
C PHE A 317 -25.97 -12.29 25.00
N LYS A 318 -26.62 -12.51 23.87
CA LYS A 318 -27.86 -13.29 23.79
C LYS A 318 -27.67 -14.49 22.88
N CYS A 319 -28.06 -15.65 23.36
CA CYS A 319 -28.05 -16.87 22.58
C CYS A 319 -29.31 -16.92 21.68
N VAL A 320 -29.13 -16.93 20.36
CA VAL A 320 -30.20 -16.91 19.36
C VAL A 320 -29.94 -17.92 18.25
N SER A 321 -30.90 -18.82 18.02
CA SER A 321 -30.84 -19.85 16.98
C SER A 321 -29.55 -20.69 17.00
N GLY A 322 -29.01 -20.95 18.20
CA GLY A 322 -27.81 -21.77 18.39
C GLY A 322 -26.48 -21.02 18.28
N SER A 323 -26.48 -19.68 18.15
CA SER A 323 -25.28 -18.84 18.26
C SER A 323 -25.45 -17.68 19.24
N TRP A 324 -24.40 -17.32 19.97
CA TRP A 324 -24.32 -16.09 20.76
C TRP A 324 -24.22 -14.86 19.86
N VAL A 325 -24.91 -13.79 20.22
CA VAL A 325 -24.87 -12.50 19.54
C VAL A 325 -24.66 -11.42 20.60
N SER A 326 -23.71 -10.53 20.39
CA SER A 326 -23.55 -9.37 21.28
C SER A 326 -24.46 -8.21 20.88
N ASP A 327 -24.81 -7.36 21.84
CA ASP A 327 -25.51 -6.09 21.62
C ASP A 327 -24.71 -5.13 20.70
N VAL A 328 -23.38 -5.20 20.74
CA VAL A 328 -22.47 -4.50 19.82
C VAL A 328 -22.65 -4.99 18.38
N GLU A 329 -22.57 -6.31 18.14
CA GLU A 329 -22.82 -6.91 16.82
C GLU A 329 -24.22 -6.57 16.32
N TRP A 330 -25.19 -6.57 17.23
CA TRP A 330 -26.56 -6.20 16.94
C TRP A 330 -26.73 -4.74 16.55
N GLY A 331 -26.11 -3.82 17.29
CA GLY A 331 -26.11 -2.40 16.98
C GLY A 331 -25.46 -2.13 15.62
N ASN A 332 -24.39 -2.84 15.30
CA ASN A 332 -23.63 -2.67 14.05
C ASN A 332 -24.40 -3.02 12.78
N ARG A 333 -25.45 -3.84 12.85
CA ARG A 333 -26.30 -4.15 11.68
C ARG A 333 -27.07 -2.93 11.15
N THR A 334 -27.19 -1.88 11.97
CA THR A 334 -27.89 -0.64 11.61
C THR A 334 -27.03 0.32 10.80
N LEU A 335 -25.72 0.05 10.68
CA LEU A 335 -24.77 0.90 9.97
C LEU A 335 -25.01 0.84 8.46
N VAL A 336 -25.19 2.00 7.86
CA VAL A 336 -25.35 2.17 6.41
C VAL A 336 -24.33 3.21 5.94
N TYR A 337 -23.59 2.92 4.87
CA TYR A 337 -22.63 3.89 4.33
C TYR A 337 -23.33 5.17 3.86
N ALA A 338 -24.32 5.05 2.96
CA ALA A 338 -25.09 6.18 2.46
C ALA A 338 -26.49 5.75 2.01
N GLU A 339 -27.48 6.63 2.17
CA GLU A 339 -28.84 6.42 1.65
C GLU A 339 -28.98 6.93 0.22
N LYS A 340 -30.04 6.50 -0.47
CA LYS A 340 -30.34 6.89 -1.87
C LYS A 340 -29.19 6.64 -2.85
N THR A 341 -28.31 5.69 -2.56
CA THR A 341 -27.10 5.44 -3.35
C THR A 341 -27.23 4.12 -4.10
N TRP A 342 -27.31 4.20 -5.42
CA TRP A 342 -27.31 3.06 -6.33
C TRP A 342 -25.90 2.51 -6.49
N SER A 343 -25.75 1.21 -6.77
CA SER A 343 -24.40 0.64 -6.91
C SER A 343 -24.27 -0.47 -7.95
N ALA A 344 -23.09 -0.60 -8.55
CA ALA A 344 -22.73 -1.73 -9.41
C ALA A 344 -21.22 -1.99 -9.33
N VAL A 345 -20.78 -3.22 -9.61
CA VAL A 345 -19.34 -3.53 -9.67
C VAL A 345 -18.88 -3.46 -11.12
N ILE A 346 -17.97 -2.54 -11.42
CA ILE A 346 -17.31 -2.43 -12.72
C ILE A 346 -16.17 -3.47 -12.80
N PRO A 347 -16.14 -4.32 -13.84
CA PRO A 347 -15.04 -5.27 -14.05
C PRO A 347 -13.67 -4.59 -14.21
N ALA A 348 -12.63 -5.23 -13.69
CA ALA A 348 -11.24 -4.77 -13.75
C ALA A 348 -10.80 -4.37 -15.17
N HIS A 349 -11.06 -5.22 -16.17
CA HIS A 349 -10.62 -5.00 -17.54
C HIS A 349 -11.31 -3.83 -18.26
N TRP A 350 -12.38 -3.24 -17.68
CA TRP A 350 -12.98 -2.00 -18.18
C TRP A 350 -12.28 -0.76 -17.62
N ILE A 351 -11.65 -0.84 -16.45
CA ILE A 351 -11.00 0.32 -15.82
C ILE A 351 -9.65 0.57 -16.49
N LYS A 352 -9.64 1.53 -17.42
CA LYS A 352 -8.47 2.00 -18.17
C LYS A 352 -8.48 3.53 -18.27
N PRO A 353 -7.31 4.16 -18.51
CA PRO A 353 -7.27 5.58 -18.83
C PRO A 353 -8.17 5.96 -20.00
N GLY A 354 -8.84 7.11 -19.88
CA GLY A 354 -9.74 7.65 -20.90
C GLY A 354 -11.17 7.09 -20.92
N ILE A 355 -11.56 6.23 -19.97
CA ILE A 355 -12.95 5.74 -19.92
C ILE A 355 -13.96 6.85 -19.64
N THR A 356 -15.16 6.69 -20.20
CA THR A 356 -16.31 7.56 -19.91
C THR A 356 -17.53 6.72 -19.55
N LEU A 357 -18.40 7.27 -18.71
CA LEU A 357 -19.59 6.58 -18.21
C LEU A 357 -20.85 7.36 -18.60
N HIS A 358 -21.78 6.69 -19.25
CA HIS A 358 -23.11 7.21 -19.55
C HIS A 358 -24.13 6.61 -18.60
N PHE A 359 -24.88 7.45 -17.90
CA PHE A 359 -25.92 7.05 -16.96
C PHE A 359 -27.30 7.30 -17.53
N ASP A 360 -28.20 6.33 -17.40
CA ASP A 360 -29.59 6.43 -17.85
C ASP A 360 -30.54 5.93 -16.75
N SER A 361 -31.51 6.78 -16.39
CA SER A 361 -32.57 6.46 -15.43
C SER A 361 -33.90 6.03 -16.06
N GLY A 362 -33.96 6.00 -17.39
CA GLY A 362 -35.16 5.86 -18.21
C GLY A 362 -35.97 7.16 -18.39
N GLN A 363 -35.69 8.19 -17.58
CA GLN A 363 -36.35 9.51 -17.66
C GLN A 363 -35.37 10.62 -18.06
N VAL A 364 -34.18 10.59 -17.48
CA VAL A 364 -33.09 11.53 -17.71
C VAL A 364 -31.75 10.78 -17.74
N SER A 365 -30.80 11.32 -18.48
CA SER A 365 -29.45 10.78 -18.61
C SER A 365 -28.38 11.82 -18.29
N GLY A 366 -27.15 11.35 -18.05
CA GLY A 366 -26.00 12.20 -17.78
C GLY A 366 -24.69 11.48 -17.99
N ASP A 367 -23.67 12.22 -18.40
CA ASP A 367 -22.35 11.67 -18.74
C ASP A 367 -21.30 12.07 -17.69
N LEU A 368 -20.39 11.14 -17.40
CA LEU A 368 -19.15 11.39 -16.69
C LEU A 368 -17.99 11.19 -17.67
N LYS A 369 -17.50 12.30 -18.22
CA LYS A 369 -16.51 12.33 -19.32
C LYS A 369 -15.06 12.47 -18.87
N SER A 370 -14.82 12.86 -17.62
CA SER A 370 -13.49 13.08 -17.07
C SER A 370 -13.34 12.26 -15.81
N LEU A 371 -12.47 11.26 -15.89
CA LEU A 371 -12.09 10.39 -14.80
C LEU A 371 -10.57 10.24 -14.78
N GLN A 372 -9.99 10.44 -13.59
CA GLN A 372 -8.59 10.13 -13.38
C GLN A 372 -8.43 8.63 -13.14
N VAL A 373 -7.70 7.97 -14.03
CA VAL A 373 -7.32 6.56 -13.90
C VAL A 373 -5.81 6.46 -13.99
N GLY A 374 -5.22 5.83 -12.98
CA GLY A 374 -3.80 5.59 -12.83
C GLY A 374 -3.24 4.42 -13.62
N GLY A 375 -1.99 4.07 -13.32
CA GLY A 375 -1.28 2.97 -13.97
C GLY A 375 -1.69 1.58 -13.49
N ALA A 376 -1.34 0.57 -14.28
CA ALA A 376 -1.44 -0.84 -13.87
C ALA A 376 -0.19 -1.19 -13.03
N THR A 377 -0.30 -1.08 -11.71
CA THR A 377 0.83 -1.15 -10.77
C THR A 377 0.97 -2.51 -10.10
N GLU A 378 2.18 -2.87 -9.70
CA GLU A 378 2.45 -4.16 -9.06
C GLU A 378 3.23 -3.99 -7.76
N LEU A 379 2.91 -4.84 -6.78
CA LEU A 379 3.68 -5.03 -5.56
C LEU A 379 4.14 -6.49 -5.49
N LEU A 380 5.45 -6.71 -5.42
CA LEU A 380 6.04 -8.05 -5.22
C LEU A 380 6.61 -8.13 -3.81
N ILE A 381 6.10 -9.05 -2.98
CA ILE A 381 6.61 -9.30 -1.63
C ILE A 381 7.23 -10.70 -1.61
N ASN A 382 8.54 -10.78 -1.41
CA ASN A 382 9.22 -12.03 -1.09
C ASN A 382 9.15 -12.24 0.43
N THR A 383 8.84 -13.46 0.88
CA THR A 383 8.82 -13.82 2.29
C THR A 383 9.90 -14.85 2.58
N ILE A 384 10.64 -14.69 3.68
CA ILE A 384 11.65 -15.65 4.11
C ILE A 384 11.78 -15.67 5.64
N ASP A 385 11.86 -16.86 6.25
CA ASP A 385 12.12 -17.02 7.69
C ASP A 385 13.57 -17.44 7.90
N ILE A 386 14.32 -16.66 8.68
CA ILE A 386 15.78 -16.77 8.81
C ILE A 386 16.15 -17.08 10.26
N GLY A 387 16.92 -18.15 10.45
CA GLY A 387 17.57 -18.49 11.72
C GLY A 387 19.08 -18.38 11.60
N MET A 388 19.70 -17.47 12.37
CA MET A 388 21.14 -17.19 12.34
C MET A 388 21.82 -17.72 13.60
N LEU A 389 22.63 -18.78 13.46
CA LEU A 389 23.23 -19.54 14.58
C LEU A 389 22.18 -20.19 15.51
N ILE A 390 20.94 -20.26 15.04
CA ILE A 390 19.78 -20.87 15.69
C ILE A 390 18.77 -21.25 14.59
N GLU A 391 17.91 -22.24 14.81
CA GLU A 391 16.87 -22.60 13.84
C GLU A 391 15.93 -21.41 13.54
N PRO A 392 15.26 -21.33 12.37
CA PRO A 392 14.24 -20.32 12.08
C PRO A 392 13.12 -20.30 13.11
N ARG A 393 12.42 -19.16 13.25
CA ARG A 393 11.41 -19.00 14.33
C ARG A 393 10.15 -19.81 14.06
N ASN A 394 9.84 -20.11 12.81
CA ASN A 394 8.62 -20.78 12.35
C ASN A 394 7.33 -20.11 12.85
N ALA A 395 7.35 -18.78 12.96
CA ALA A 395 6.19 -17.98 13.34
C ALA A 395 6.00 -16.84 12.34
N TYR A 396 5.93 -17.19 11.06
CA TYR A 396 5.69 -16.28 9.93
C TYR A 396 4.30 -16.53 9.34
N THR A 397 3.28 -16.17 10.10
CA THR A 397 1.87 -16.41 9.77
C THR A 397 1.46 -15.83 8.41
N PHE A 398 1.93 -14.63 8.06
CA PHE A 398 1.62 -14.03 6.76
C PHE A 398 2.10 -14.92 5.61
N ALA A 399 3.38 -15.29 5.57
CA ALA A 399 3.97 -16.09 4.49
C ALA A 399 3.21 -17.40 4.20
N VAL A 400 2.73 -18.08 5.24
CA VAL A 400 2.11 -19.41 5.10
C VAL A 400 0.58 -19.36 4.96
N THR A 401 -0.05 -18.18 5.03
CA THR A 401 -1.51 -18.06 5.04
C THR A 401 -2.01 -17.18 3.88
N PRO A 402 -2.35 -17.76 2.71
CA PRO A 402 -2.82 -17.03 1.53
C PRO A 402 -3.99 -16.05 1.78
N GLY A 403 -4.86 -16.36 2.75
CA GLY A 403 -5.97 -15.48 3.13
C GLY A 403 -5.52 -14.10 3.60
N TYR A 404 -4.35 -14.00 4.25
CA TYR A 404 -3.80 -12.71 4.70
C TYR A 404 -3.23 -11.89 3.54
N HIS A 405 -2.68 -12.53 2.51
CA HIS A 405 -2.21 -11.82 1.31
C HIS A 405 -3.38 -11.08 0.65
N ARG A 406 -4.52 -11.77 0.56
CA ARG A 406 -5.77 -11.25 0.02
C ARG A 406 -6.36 -10.13 0.86
N GLN A 407 -6.30 -10.22 2.19
CA GLN A 407 -6.76 -9.16 3.09
C GLN A 407 -5.91 -7.90 2.98
N TYR A 408 -4.58 -8.03 2.92
CA TYR A 408 -3.67 -6.90 2.73
C TYR A 408 -3.86 -6.23 1.36
N PHE A 409 -4.11 -7.01 0.29
CA PHE A 409 -4.45 -6.46 -1.02
C PHE A 409 -5.65 -5.51 -0.98
N GLN A 410 -6.62 -5.71 -0.08
CA GLN A 410 -7.76 -4.81 0.07
C GLN A 410 -7.36 -3.44 0.62
N THR A 411 -6.26 -3.30 1.35
CA THR A 411 -5.91 -2.06 2.07
C THR A 411 -5.02 -1.11 1.27
N ILE A 412 -4.41 -1.57 0.16
CA ILE A 412 -3.48 -0.78 -0.66
C ILE A 412 -3.97 -0.60 -2.10
N PRO A 413 -3.72 0.55 -2.77
CA PRO A 413 -4.23 0.86 -4.12
C PRO A 413 -3.39 0.30 -5.28
N VAL A 414 -3.13 -1.02 -5.28
CA VAL A 414 -2.31 -1.71 -6.30
C VAL A 414 -3.16 -2.53 -7.29
N THR A 415 -2.72 -2.71 -8.54
CA THR A 415 -3.42 -3.59 -9.51
C THR A 415 -3.17 -5.06 -9.20
N ARG A 416 -1.91 -5.43 -8.95
CA ARG A 416 -1.47 -6.81 -8.73
C ARG A 416 -0.56 -6.91 -7.52
N LEU A 417 -0.84 -7.86 -6.63
CA LEU A 417 0.03 -8.23 -5.51
C LEU A 417 0.50 -9.67 -5.67
N VAL A 418 1.81 -9.85 -5.82
CA VAL A 418 2.46 -11.17 -5.81
C VAL A 418 3.14 -11.37 -4.46
N VAL A 419 2.82 -12.46 -3.77
CA VAL A 419 3.52 -12.87 -2.55
C VAL A 419 4.26 -14.16 -2.86
N ASN A 420 5.58 -14.10 -2.88
CA ASN A 420 6.49 -15.18 -3.21
C ASN A 420 7.11 -15.76 -1.94
N ASN A 421 6.93 -17.05 -1.69
CA ASN A 421 7.55 -17.70 -0.54
C ASN A 421 8.92 -18.26 -0.90
N TYR A 422 9.91 -17.94 -0.06
CA TYR A 422 11.19 -18.64 -0.01
C TYR A 422 11.17 -19.72 1.08
N GLU A 423 11.89 -20.81 0.85
CA GLU A 423 12.17 -21.82 1.87
C GLU A 423 12.89 -21.18 3.09
N SER A 424 12.51 -21.60 4.29
CA SER A 424 13.15 -21.13 5.53
C SER A 424 14.65 -21.43 5.55
N LEU A 425 15.44 -20.45 5.96
CA LEU A 425 16.89 -20.49 5.93
C LEU A 425 17.46 -20.71 7.33
N TYR A 426 18.10 -21.86 7.54
CA TYR A 426 18.91 -22.11 8.73
C TYR A 426 20.40 -21.94 8.43
N LEU A 427 21.04 -21.02 9.16
CA LEU A 427 22.47 -20.74 9.08
C LEU A 427 23.16 -21.23 10.36
N SER A 428 23.71 -22.45 10.34
CA SER A 428 24.52 -22.98 11.45
C SER A 428 25.87 -22.28 11.60
N GLN A 429 26.31 -21.58 10.55
CA GLN A 429 27.51 -20.74 10.55
C GLN A 429 27.21 -19.48 9.73
N VAL A 430 27.79 -18.36 10.16
CA VAL A 430 27.58 -17.04 9.55
C VAL A 430 28.95 -16.41 9.28
N MET A 431 29.28 -16.22 8.01
CA MET A 431 30.43 -15.42 7.58
C MET A 431 30.03 -13.95 7.44
N LEU A 432 30.67 -13.07 8.20
CA LEU A 432 30.51 -11.63 8.09
C LEU A 432 31.36 -11.04 6.94
N PRO A 433 30.99 -9.86 6.40
CA PRO A 433 31.71 -9.25 5.28
C PRO A 433 33.15 -8.84 5.62
N ASP A 434 33.50 -8.70 6.90
CA ASP A 434 34.88 -8.45 7.37
C ASP A 434 35.76 -9.72 7.39
N GLY A 435 35.21 -10.89 7.07
CA GLY A 435 35.89 -12.19 7.09
C GLY A 435 35.77 -12.95 8.41
N THR A 436 35.02 -12.43 9.38
CA THR A 436 34.77 -13.11 10.66
C THR A 436 33.75 -14.23 10.49
N LEU A 437 34.15 -15.47 10.82
CA LEU A 437 33.24 -16.62 10.83
C LEU A 437 32.66 -16.85 12.22
N LEU A 438 31.35 -16.69 12.34
CA LEU A 438 30.57 -16.98 13.54
C LEU A 438 30.01 -18.42 13.48
N THR A 439 30.11 -19.15 14.59
CA THR A 439 29.67 -20.56 14.66
C THR A 439 28.80 -20.88 15.88
N ASP A 440 28.79 -20.04 16.91
CA ASP A 440 27.98 -20.25 18.12
C ASP A 440 27.08 -19.04 18.42
N PHE A 441 27.66 -17.85 18.56
CA PHE A 441 26.90 -16.60 18.73
C PHE A 441 27.64 -15.42 18.10
N ASP A 442 26.91 -14.33 17.84
CA ASP A 442 27.46 -13.03 17.45
C ASP A 442 27.93 -12.26 18.70
N PRO A 443 29.19 -11.79 18.76
CA PRO A 443 29.73 -11.09 19.93
C PRO A 443 29.09 -9.73 20.19
N SER A 444 28.35 -9.16 19.23
CA SER A 444 27.54 -7.96 19.45
C SER A 444 26.29 -8.23 20.30
N GLU A 445 25.69 -7.16 20.82
CA GLU A 445 24.36 -7.23 21.42
C GLU A 445 23.29 -7.22 20.32
N GLY A 446 22.38 -8.20 20.37
CA GLY A 446 21.20 -8.25 19.52
C GLY A 446 19.99 -7.62 20.20
N GLY A 447 18.98 -7.29 19.42
CA GLY A 447 17.70 -6.86 19.96
C GLY A 447 16.67 -6.61 18.86
N TRP A 448 15.56 -5.97 19.24
CA TRP A 448 14.45 -5.75 18.32
C TRP A 448 14.83 -4.87 17.11
N HIS A 449 15.82 -3.97 17.25
CA HIS A 449 16.34 -3.12 16.17
C HIS A 449 17.86 -3.13 15.97
N ILE A 450 18.60 -3.94 16.73
CA ILE A 450 20.08 -3.94 16.76
C ILE A 450 20.66 -5.34 16.55
N GLY A 451 21.95 -5.40 16.25
CA GLY A 451 22.74 -6.63 16.08
C GLY A 451 23.43 -6.72 14.72
N THR A 452 24.68 -7.19 14.69
CA THR A 452 25.47 -7.24 13.45
C THR A 452 24.86 -8.21 12.43
N MET A 453 24.49 -9.43 12.83
CA MET A 453 23.84 -10.38 11.90
C MET A 453 22.48 -9.86 11.37
N ARG A 454 21.71 -9.09 12.15
CA ARG A 454 20.44 -8.48 11.70
C ARG A 454 20.68 -7.63 10.46
N GLN A 455 21.68 -6.74 10.55
CA GLN A 455 21.99 -5.79 9.49
C GLN A 455 22.70 -6.47 8.31
N ARG A 456 23.83 -7.15 8.56
CA ARG A 456 24.68 -7.69 7.48
C ARG A 456 24.07 -8.89 6.76
N ILE A 457 23.41 -9.78 7.50
CA ILE A 457 22.90 -11.02 6.93
C ILE A 457 21.42 -10.88 6.57
N GLY A 458 20.56 -10.62 7.56
CA GLY A 458 19.11 -10.57 7.33
C GLY A 458 18.70 -9.53 6.30
N LYS A 459 19.18 -8.29 6.47
CA LYS A 459 18.82 -7.16 5.59
C LYS A 459 19.66 -7.14 4.32
N GLU A 460 20.98 -7.04 4.43
CA GLU A 460 21.85 -6.77 3.27
C GLU A 460 22.09 -8.01 2.41
N LEU A 461 22.62 -9.09 2.98
CA LEU A 461 22.92 -10.28 2.18
C LEU A 461 21.67 -10.99 1.65
N ILE A 462 20.65 -11.19 2.50
CA ILE A 462 19.48 -12.00 2.15
C ILE A 462 18.40 -11.15 1.48
N SER A 463 17.87 -10.12 2.15
CA SER A 463 16.76 -9.34 1.58
C SER A 463 17.16 -8.51 0.37
N LEU A 464 18.24 -7.72 0.45
CA LEU A 464 18.72 -7.02 -0.75
C LEU A 464 19.28 -8.00 -1.78
N GLY A 465 19.90 -9.12 -1.36
CA GLY A 465 20.34 -10.15 -2.29
C GLY A 465 19.20 -10.73 -3.15
N ILE A 466 18.06 -11.07 -2.54
CA ILE A 466 16.86 -11.51 -3.29
C ILE A 466 16.37 -10.42 -4.24
N ASN A 467 16.34 -9.16 -3.81
CA ASN A 467 15.91 -8.04 -4.65
C ASN A 467 16.89 -7.80 -5.82
N HIS A 468 18.19 -7.75 -5.56
CA HIS A 468 19.25 -7.52 -6.53
C HIS A 468 19.36 -8.65 -7.55
N ALA A 469 19.21 -9.91 -7.12
CA ALA A 469 19.15 -11.05 -8.04
C ALA A 469 17.96 -10.95 -9.01
N ASN A 470 16.82 -10.45 -8.55
CA ASN A 470 15.64 -10.17 -9.39
C ASN A 470 15.81 -8.96 -10.31
N TYR A 471 16.73 -8.05 -10.01
CA TYR A 471 17.15 -6.97 -10.93
C TYR A 471 18.27 -7.38 -11.89
N GLY A 472 18.90 -8.54 -11.67
CA GLY A 472 20.04 -8.98 -12.48
C GLY A 472 21.34 -8.28 -12.13
N ILE A 473 21.47 -7.81 -10.88
CA ILE A 473 22.68 -7.24 -10.30
C ILE A 473 23.47 -8.39 -9.65
N ASN A 474 24.49 -8.88 -10.34
CA ASN A 474 25.23 -10.08 -9.90
C ASN A 474 25.99 -9.91 -8.58
N CYS A 475 26.51 -8.71 -8.30
CA CYS A 475 27.28 -8.42 -7.09
C CYS A 475 27.13 -6.97 -6.62
N PHE A 476 27.42 -6.72 -5.34
CA PHE A 476 27.32 -5.41 -4.69
C PHE A 476 28.29 -5.30 -3.51
N GLU A 477 28.33 -4.16 -2.83
CA GLU A 477 29.12 -3.99 -1.59
C GLU A 477 28.63 -4.93 -0.49
N GLY A 478 29.55 -5.53 0.27
CA GLY A 478 29.19 -6.45 1.37
C GLY A 478 28.61 -5.76 2.61
N GLU A 479 28.75 -4.44 2.69
CA GLU A 479 28.05 -3.58 3.62
C GLU A 479 27.30 -2.52 2.80
N ALA A 480 25.99 -2.70 2.66
CA ALA A 480 25.20 -1.86 1.77
C ALA A 480 24.65 -0.62 2.50
N ASP A 481 25.01 0.57 2.03
CA ASP A 481 24.39 1.83 2.49
C ASP A 481 23.25 2.30 1.57
N TRP A 482 23.14 1.70 0.39
CA TRP A 482 22.19 2.11 -0.64
C TRP A 482 21.70 0.94 -1.49
N THR A 483 20.53 1.09 -2.12
CA THR A 483 19.97 0.12 -3.06
C THR A 483 19.15 0.83 -4.16
N PRO A 484 19.20 0.37 -5.43
CA PRO A 484 18.47 1.00 -6.53
C PRO A 484 16.95 1.09 -6.35
N TYR A 485 16.37 0.08 -5.68
CA TYR A 485 14.91 -0.06 -5.43
C TYR A 485 14.03 0.35 -6.63
N VAL A 486 14.33 -0.24 -7.79
CA VAL A 486 13.78 0.15 -9.09
C VAL A 486 12.29 -0.18 -9.18
N VAL A 487 11.90 -1.41 -8.83
CA VAL A 487 10.49 -1.86 -8.82
C VAL A 487 9.96 -1.80 -7.39
N ALA A 488 8.64 -1.74 -7.21
CA ALA A 488 7.99 -1.97 -5.91
C ALA A 488 8.09 -3.46 -5.50
N GLN A 489 9.33 -3.92 -5.29
CA GLN A 489 9.67 -5.24 -4.80
C GLN A 489 10.25 -5.14 -3.39
N LEU A 490 9.70 -5.92 -2.48
CA LEU A 490 10.12 -5.99 -1.10
C LEU A 490 10.54 -7.42 -0.77
N THR A 491 11.50 -7.56 0.13
CA THR A 491 11.74 -8.82 0.83
C THR A 491 11.43 -8.61 2.31
N ALA A 492 10.35 -9.24 2.74
CA ALA A 492 9.90 -9.25 4.12
C ALA A 492 10.41 -10.51 4.82
N HIS A 493 11.23 -10.35 5.84
CA HIS A 493 11.79 -11.46 6.58
C HIS A 493 11.35 -11.47 8.04
N ASN A 494 11.16 -12.68 8.56
CA ASN A 494 11.26 -12.93 9.99
C ASN A 494 12.70 -13.35 10.25
N ASN A 495 13.30 -12.80 11.29
CA ASN A 495 14.70 -13.08 11.59
C ASN A 495 14.93 -13.19 13.10
N ARG A 496 15.72 -14.19 13.51
CA ARG A 496 16.27 -14.29 14.86
C ARG A 496 17.71 -14.80 14.82
N GLY A 497 18.49 -14.35 15.79
CA GLY A 497 19.88 -14.72 15.92
C GLY A 497 20.29 -15.03 17.36
N LYS A 498 21.37 -15.78 17.52
CA LYS A 498 22.03 -15.97 18.82
C LYS A 498 23.17 -14.95 18.99
N TYR A 499 23.09 -14.14 20.04
CA TYR A 499 23.99 -13.02 20.34
C TYR A 499 24.63 -13.18 21.73
N ALA A 500 25.53 -12.27 22.09
CA ALA A 500 26.15 -12.21 23.41
C ALA A 500 25.12 -12.08 24.55
N ASN A 501 23.99 -11.41 24.28
CA ASN A 501 22.86 -11.27 25.20
C ASN A 501 21.73 -12.30 24.96
N GLY A 502 22.05 -13.46 24.37
CA GLY A 502 21.12 -14.57 24.18
C GLY A 502 20.43 -14.59 22.81
N ILE A 503 19.33 -15.32 22.70
CA ILE A 503 18.55 -15.41 21.46
C ILE A 503 17.69 -14.16 21.34
N GLN A 504 17.82 -13.45 20.22
CA GLN A 504 17.15 -12.18 19.98
C GLN A 504 16.29 -12.28 18.71
N VAL A 505 15.06 -11.81 18.82
CA VAL A 505 14.11 -11.69 17.71
C VAL A 505 14.16 -10.26 17.17
N HIS A 506 14.12 -10.13 15.85
CA HIS A 506 14.25 -8.88 15.13
C HIS A 506 12.90 -8.45 14.54
N GLY A 507 12.53 -7.17 14.68
CA GLY A 507 11.32 -6.63 14.06
C GLY A 507 11.34 -5.11 13.90
N GLY A 508 10.17 -4.55 13.59
CA GLY A 508 9.84 -3.12 13.59
C GLY A 508 10.78 -2.24 12.76
N SER A 509 11.23 -2.70 11.59
CA SER A 509 11.90 -1.79 10.66
C SER A 509 11.65 -2.15 9.20
N GLY A 510 11.42 -1.14 8.35
CA GLY A 510 11.27 -1.28 6.92
C GLY A 510 11.85 -0.10 6.14
N GLY A 511 12.12 -0.30 4.86
CA GLY A 511 12.61 0.70 3.92
C GLY A 511 13.53 0.10 2.86
N GLY A 512 13.64 0.77 1.70
CA GLY A 512 14.56 0.36 0.62
C GLY A 512 14.31 -1.03 0.04
N GLY A 513 13.07 -1.52 0.07
CA GLY A 513 12.70 -2.88 -0.36
C GLY A 513 12.97 -3.96 0.69
N ILE A 514 13.16 -3.60 1.96
CA ILE A 514 13.37 -4.52 3.07
C ILE A 514 12.25 -4.34 4.11
N VAL A 515 11.80 -5.44 4.70
CA VAL A 515 10.88 -5.43 5.83
C VAL A 515 11.37 -6.45 6.87
N THR A 516 11.69 -6.00 8.08
CA THR A 516 12.10 -6.86 9.19
C THR A 516 10.95 -6.95 10.19
N LEU A 517 10.39 -8.15 10.33
CA LEU A 517 9.13 -8.36 11.06
C LEU A 517 9.32 -9.30 12.26
N ASP A 518 8.81 -8.87 13.40
CA ASP A 518 8.45 -9.74 14.50
C ASP A 518 7.00 -10.21 14.32
N SER A 519 6.02 -9.31 14.40
CA SER A 519 4.64 -9.61 14.00
C SER A 519 4.48 -9.48 12.49
N SER A 520 4.20 -10.60 11.82
CA SER A 520 3.93 -10.62 10.38
C SER A 520 2.49 -10.22 10.00
N ILE A 521 1.65 -9.85 10.97
CA ILE A 521 0.26 -9.41 10.75
C ILE A 521 0.00 -8.10 11.53
N SER A 522 -1.16 -7.49 11.31
CA SER A 522 -1.60 -6.30 12.05
C SER A 522 -0.72 -5.07 11.79
N THR A 523 -0.54 -4.23 12.81
CA THR A 523 0.09 -2.92 12.75
C THR A 523 1.52 -2.95 12.26
N GLU A 524 2.37 -3.83 12.81
CA GLU A 524 3.79 -3.88 12.43
C GLU A 524 3.95 -4.14 10.93
N PHE A 525 3.24 -5.13 10.38
CA PHE A 525 3.27 -5.40 8.95
C PHE A 525 2.86 -4.17 8.12
N SER A 526 1.71 -3.57 8.42
CA SER A 526 1.25 -2.38 7.69
C SER A 526 2.21 -1.19 7.82
N HIS A 527 2.81 -1.00 9.00
CA HIS A 527 3.74 0.09 9.31
C HIS A 527 5.06 -0.06 8.55
N GLU A 528 5.70 -1.23 8.61
CA GLU A 528 6.99 -1.46 7.99
C GLU A 528 6.91 -1.51 6.46
N LEU A 529 5.79 -1.99 5.90
CA LEU A 529 5.54 -1.85 4.47
C LEU A 529 5.24 -0.39 4.10
N GLY A 530 4.60 0.37 4.99
CA GLY A 530 4.37 1.80 4.80
C GLY A 530 5.66 2.59 4.58
N HIS A 531 6.71 2.32 5.37
CA HIS A 531 8.04 2.91 5.17
C HIS A 531 8.61 2.66 3.77
N ASN A 532 8.34 1.50 3.19
CA ASN A 532 8.78 1.17 1.83
C ASN A 532 8.03 1.92 0.73
N PHE A 533 6.86 2.52 1.05
CA PHE A 533 6.11 3.40 0.15
C PHE A 533 6.54 4.87 0.28
N GLY A 534 7.57 5.16 1.06
CA GLY A 534 8.06 6.52 1.31
C GLY A 534 7.32 7.25 2.44
N LEU A 535 6.60 6.52 3.30
CA LEU A 535 5.88 7.10 4.42
C LEU A 535 6.80 7.25 5.64
N GLY A 536 6.72 8.41 6.31
CA GLY A 536 7.28 8.63 7.64
C GLY A 536 6.26 8.30 8.73
N HIS A 537 6.60 8.61 9.99
CA HIS A 537 5.64 8.53 11.10
C HIS A 537 4.70 9.74 11.11
N TYR A 538 3.45 9.52 11.51
CA TYR A 538 2.41 10.54 11.60
C TYR A 538 2.28 11.42 10.33
N PRO A 539 2.14 10.81 9.13
CA PRO A 539 2.05 11.56 7.88
C PRO A 539 0.88 12.53 7.90
N GLY A 540 1.16 13.80 7.62
CA GLY A 540 0.15 14.87 7.58
C GLY A 540 -0.46 15.25 8.94
N GLY A 541 0.15 14.86 10.07
CA GLY A 541 -0.37 15.15 11.41
C GLY A 541 -1.79 14.64 11.61
N PHE A 542 -2.62 15.33 12.39
CA PHE A 542 -4.03 14.96 12.60
C PHE A 542 -4.82 14.77 11.29
N ASP A 543 -4.65 15.67 10.31
CA ASP A 543 -5.43 15.64 9.07
C ASP A 543 -5.02 14.53 8.11
N GLY A 544 -3.83 13.95 8.27
CA GLY A 544 -3.38 12.80 7.47
C GLY A 544 -3.42 11.46 8.22
N SER A 545 -3.29 11.46 9.54
CA SER A 545 -3.07 10.24 10.33
C SER A 545 -4.29 9.75 11.14
N VAL A 546 -5.32 10.58 11.31
CA VAL A 546 -6.56 10.19 11.98
C VAL A 546 -7.66 9.97 10.93
N HIS A 547 -8.36 8.83 11.00
CA HIS A 547 -9.57 8.62 10.19
C HIS A 547 -10.68 9.55 10.68
N GLN A 548 -11.38 10.19 9.75
CA GLN A 548 -12.38 11.20 10.10
C GLN A 548 -13.79 10.79 9.74
N ASP A 549 -14.76 11.44 10.38
CA ASP A 549 -16.18 11.31 10.05
C ASP A 549 -16.44 11.75 8.61
N ALA A 550 -17.63 11.45 8.10
CA ALA A 550 -18.01 11.66 6.74
C ALA A 550 -17.73 13.07 6.25
N ASP A 551 -17.70 14.10 7.12
CA ASP A 551 -17.40 15.54 6.89
C ASP A 551 -15.91 15.94 6.84
N GLY A 552 -15.01 15.08 7.32
CA GLY A 552 -13.57 15.31 7.32
C GLY A 552 -12.88 15.17 5.97
N VAL A 553 -11.70 15.78 5.80
CA VAL A 553 -10.90 15.68 4.56
C VAL A 553 -10.27 14.30 4.35
N ASN A 554 -10.05 13.57 5.44
CA ASN A 554 -9.41 12.25 5.49
C ASN A 554 -10.43 11.13 5.76
N SER A 555 -11.66 11.29 5.26
CA SER A 555 -12.75 10.34 5.47
C SER A 555 -12.86 9.34 4.32
N THR A 556 -13.05 8.07 4.67
CA THR A 556 -13.36 6.99 3.74
C THR A 556 -13.80 5.75 4.52
N TRP A 557 -14.43 4.78 3.86
CA TRP A 557 -14.45 3.39 4.31
C TRP A 557 -13.62 2.54 3.33
N GLY A 558 -12.96 1.51 3.83
CA GLY A 558 -12.31 0.50 2.98
C GLY A 558 -13.35 -0.32 2.21
N TRP A 559 -12.90 -0.98 1.13
CA TRP A 559 -13.74 -1.86 0.34
C TRP A 559 -13.12 -3.23 0.19
N ASP A 560 -13.87 -4.24 0.60
CA ASP A 560 -13.51 -5.63 0.43
C ASP A 560 -14.19 -6.18 -0.83
N MET A 561 -13.43 -6.30 -1.91
CA MET A 561 -14.01 -6.58 -3.23
C MET A 561 -14.45 -8.03 -3.46
N ASP A 562 -13.93 -8.98 -2.67
CA ASP A 562 -14.26 -10.40 -2.81
C ASP A 562 -15.41 -10.80 -1.87
N LEU A 563 -15.44 -10.26 -0.65
CA LEU A 563 -16.57 -10.43 0.27
C LEU A 563 -17.74 -9.49 -0.07
N ARG A 564 -17.48 -8.43 -0.84
CA ARG A 564 -18.44 -7.37 -1.18
C ARG A 564 -18.99 -6.68 0.07
N LEU A 565 -18.09 -6.30 0.97
CA LEU A 565 -18.41 -5.63 2.23
C LEU A 565 -17.57 -4.37 2.39
N PHE A 566 -18.14 -3.35 3.04
CA PHE A 566 -17.38 -2.18 3.44
C PHE A 566 -16.61 -2.43 4.74
N LEU A 567 -15.43 -1.84 4.84
CA LEU A 567 -14.59 -1.80 6.04
C LEU A 567 -14.71 -0.41 6.69
N PRO A 568 -15.56 -0.24 7.73
CA PRO A 568 -15.69 1.06 8.39
C PRO A 568 -14.36 1.57 8.94
N ASN A 569 -14.19 2.89 8.96
CA ASN A 569 -12.99 3.55 9.49
C ASN A 569 -13.05 3.85 10.99
N PHE A 570 -13.91 3.13 11.70
CA PHE A 570 -14.09 3.17 13.14
C PHE A 570 -14.28 1.76 13.68
N ARG A 571 -13.96 1.55 14.95
CA ARG A 571 -14.07 0.28 15.64
C ARG A 571 -15.54 -0.16 15.81
N PRO A 572 -15.84 -1.48 15.87
CA PRO A 572 -17.19 -1.97 16.04
C PRO A 572 -17.76 -1.67 17.44
N GLU A 573 -16.91 -1.54 18.46
CA GLU A 573 -17.29 -1.30 19.85
C GLU A 573 -17.81 0.14 20.07
N ILE A 574 -18.77 0.28 20.98
CA ILE A 574 -19.36 1.57 21.38
C ILE A 574 -18.72 2.00 22.71
N SER A 575 -17.61 2.72 22.64
CA SER A 575 -16.82 3.16 23.81
C SER A 575 -16.99 4.65 24.13
N HIS A 576 -17.53 5.44 23.20
CA HIS A 576 -17.62 6.91 23.25
C HIS A 576 -16.27 7.64 23.36
N VAL A 577 -15.15 6.97 23.09
CA VAL A 577 -13.81 7.56 23.15
C VAL A 577 -13.51 8.35 21.88
N GLU A 578 -13.03 9.58 22.04
CA GLU A 578 -12.54 10.40 20.93
C GLU A 578 -11.15 9.95 20.47
N THR A 579 -10.85 10.15 19.18
CA THR A 579 -9.54 9.82 18.61
C THR A 579 -8.71 11.08 18.45
N CYS A 580 -7.69 11.24 19.28
CA CYS A 580 -6.91 12.47 19.36
C CYS A 580 -5.46 12.30 18.87
N LEU A 581 -4.96 13.32 18.17
CA LEU A 581 -3.55 13.45 17.80
C LEU A 581 -3.17 14.94 17.89
N GLU A 582 -2.04 15.24 18.53
CA GLU A 582 -1.51 16.61 18.65
C GLU A 582 -2.52 17.65 19.22
N GLY A 583 -3.35 17.22 20.18
CA GLY A 583 -4.34 18.09 20.84
C GLY A 583 -5.62 18.37 20.02
N ARG A 584 -5.74 17.81 18.82
CA ARG A 584 -6.99 17.79 18.03
C ARG A 584 -7.65 16.41 18.15
N CYS A 585 -8.97 16.37 18.17
CA CYS A 585 -9.74 15.14 18.36
C CYS A 585 -10.85 14.99 17.32
N GLN A 586 -11.07 13.76 16.88
CA GLN A 586 -12.23 13.34 16.11
C GLN A 586 -13.23 12.67 17.06
N SER A 587 -14.41 13.27 17.21
CA SER A 587 -15.49 12.70 18.02
C SER A 587 -15.99 11.39 17.40
N PRO A 588 -16.42 10.40 18.21
CA PRO A 588 -16.84 9.08 17.75
C PRO A 588 -18.15 9.10 16.95
N PHE A 589 -18.31 8.17 16.02
CA PHE A 589 -19.54 8.00 15.23
C PHE A 589 -20.55 7.11 15.96
N PHE A 590 -21.64 7.68 16.51
CA PHE A 590 -22.60 6.94 17.34
C PHE A 590 -21.91 6.13 18.46
N GLY A 591 -20.95 6.78 19.13
CA GLY A 591 -20.13 6.18 20.19
C GLY A 591 -18.99 5.25 19.72
N ARG A 592 -18.80 5.04 18.41
CA ARG A 592 -17.69 4.25 17.87
C ARG A 592 -16.47 5.11 17.59
N SER A 593 -15.33 4.78 18.20
CA SER A 593 -14.07 5.50 18.01
C SER A 593 -13.49 5.27 16.61
N PHE A 594 -13.00 6.34 15.99
CA PHE A 594 -12.31 6.28 14.71
C PHE A 594 -10.94 5.59 14.84
N GLY A 595 -10.46 5.04 13.72
CA GLY A 595 -9.12 4.48 13.64
C GLY A 595 -8.03 5.53 13.40
N THR A 596 -6.78 5.09 13.47
CA THR A 596 -5.63 5.86 13.01
C THR A 596 -4.88 5.11 11.90
N ASP A 597 -4.06 5.84 11.16
CA ASP A 597 -3.21 5.31 10.10
C ASP A 597 -2.19 4.28 10.65
N PRO A 598 -1.74 3.28 9.87
CA PRO A 598 -0.65 2.39 10.29
C PRO A 598 0.61 3.13 10.74
N MET A 599 0.89 4.31 10.20
CA MET A 599 2.05 5.14 10.56
C MET A 599 1.82 5.99 11.83
N ALA A 600 0.67 5.84 12.49
CA ALA A 600 0.27 6.56 13.68
C ALA A 600 -0.39 5.62 14.72
N SER A 601 0.23 4.46 14.94
CA SER A 601 -0.21 3.42 15.88
C SER A 601 -1.61 2.86 15.59
N GLY A 602 -2.03 2.88 14.33
CA GLY A 602 -3.30 2.29 13.90
C GLY A 602 -3.34 0.79 14.14
N SER A 603 -4.54 0.25 14.31
CA SER A 603 -4.75 -1.20 14.49
C SER A 603 -5.94 -1.67 13.64
N PRO A 604 -6.01 -2.96 13.28
CA PRO A 604 -7.15 -3.50 12.53
C PRO A 604 -8.47 -3.25 13.25
N MET A 605 -9.49 -2.86 12.50
CA MET A 605 -10.82 -2.54 13.04
C MET A 605 -11.84 -3.67 12.83
N SER A 606 -11.47 -4.77 12.17
CA SER A 606 -12.36 -5.90 11.91
C SER A 606 -11.64 -7.22 12.13
N SER A 607 -12.37 -8.25 12.54
CA SER A 607 -11.87 -9.63 12.57
C SER A 607 -11.68 -10.22 11.16
N LEU A 608 -12.41 -9.70 10.16
CA LEU A 608 -12.35 -10.16 8.76
C LEU A 608 -11.17 -9.58 7.97
N ASN A 609 -10.55 -8.51 8.46
CA ASN A 609 -9.32 -7.97 7.89
C ASN A 609 -8.32 -7.65 9.00
N LYS A 610 -7.23 -8.41 9.05
CA LYS A 610 -6.17 -8.31 10.07
C LYS A 610 -5.12 -7.23 9.76
N PHE A 611 -5.35 -6.35 8.79
CA PHE A 611 -4.46 -5.24 8.45
C PHE A 611 -5.09 -3.89 8.72
N VAL A 612 -4.24 -2.90 8.96
CA VAL A 612 -4.69 -1.54 9.27
C VAL A 612 -5.14 -0.85 7.99
N LEU A 613 -6.31 -0.23 8.02
CA LEU A 613 -6.82 0.59 6.91
C LEU A 613 -5.98 1.88 6.82
N HIS A 614 -5.33 2.09 5.67
CA HIS A 614 -4.63 3.35 5.38
C HIS A 614 -5.63 4.49 5.35
N THR A 615 -5.23 5.67 5.85
CA THR A 615 -6.04 6.86 5.63
C THR A 615 -5.99 7.28 4.16
N PRO A 616 -6.97 8.05 3.66
CA PRO A 616 -6.91 8.59 2.31
C PRO A 616 -5.62 9.33 1.95
N TYR A 617 -5.09 10.11 2.88
CA TYR A 617 -3.84 10.83 2.71
C TYR A 617 -2.67 9.86 2.39
N THR A 618 -2.52 8.82 3.22
CA THR A 618 -1.48 7.80 3.07
C THR A 618 -1.71 6.91 1.85
N ALA A 619 -2.96 6.56 1.54
CA ALA A 619 -3.32 5.78 0.37
C ALA A 619 -2.98 6.53 -0.93
N ALA A 620 -3.20 7.85 -1.00
CA ALA A 620 -2.82 8.66 -2.14
C ALA A 620 -1.30 8.67 -2.35
N ILE A 621 -0.51 8.85 -1.28
CA ILE A 621 0.96 8.77 -1.35
C ILE A 621 1.41 7.38 -1.82
N THR A 622 0.79 6.33 -1.28
CA THR A 622 1.07 4.94 -1.67
C THR A 622 0.77 4.70 -3.15
N GLN A 623 -0.34 5.23 -3.67
CA GLN A 623 -0.69 5.13 -5.09
C GLN A 623 0.36 5.83 -5.98
N THR A 624 0.73 7.06 -5.66
CA THR A 624 1.78 7.80 -6.38
C THR A 624 3.12 7.08 -6.32
N PHE A 625 3.48 6.51 -5.17
CA PHE A 625 4.69 5.68 -5.04
C PHE A 625 4.65 4.49 -6.00
N LEU A 626 3.55 3.74 -6.03
CA LEU A 626 3.41 2.56 -6.89
C LEU A 626 3.46 2.94 -8.38
N GLU A 627 2.82 4.04 -8.77
CA GLU A 627 2.86 4.57 -10.14
C GLU A 627 4.26 5.07 -10.54
N SER A 628 5.05 5.54 -9.57
CA SER A 628 6.43 5.94 -9.83
C SER A 628 7.37 4.77 -10.14
N LYS A 629 6.96 3.54 -9.84
CA LYS A 629 7.79 2.35 -9.98
C LYS A 629 7.48 1.61 -11.29
N PRO A 630 8.50 1.22 -12.08
CA PRO A 630 8.30 0.22 -13.11
C PRO A 630 7.80 -1.11 -12.55
N VAL A 631 7.21 -1.93 -13.42
CA VAL A 631 6.76 -3.31 -13.17
C VAL A 631 7.50 -4.27 -14.11
N PHE A 632 7.70 -5.51 -13.68
CA PHE A 632 8.22 -6.57 -14.56
C PHE A 632 7.17 -6.93 -15.61
N ALA A 633 7.57 -6.96 -16.89
CA ALA A 633 6.65 -7.13 -18.01
C ALA A 633 7.28 -8.01 -19.10
N GLN A 634 6.83 -9.26 -19.17
CA GLN A 634 7.30 -10.24 -20.18
C GLN A 634 6.98 -9.81 -21.62
N ASP A 635 5.91 -9.06 -21.81
CA ASP A 635 5.46 -8.55 -23.12
C ASP A 635 6.09 -7.19 -23.48
N SER A 636 7.06 -6.72 -22.70
CA SER A 636 7.86 -5.52 -23.01
C SER A 636 9.21 -5.91 -23.61
N SER A 637 9.65 -5.19 -24.64
CA SER A 637 10.98 -5.39 -25.26
C SER A 637 12.14 -5.16 -24.29
N THR A 638 11.95 -4.33 -23.26
CA THR A 638 12.93 -4.07 -22.22
C THR A 638 12.78 -4.99 -21.00
N GLY A 639 11.74 -5.83 -20.96
CA GLY A 639 11.37 -6.65 -19.81
C GLY A 639 10.67 -5.89 -18.67
N PHE A 640 10.48 -4.57 -18.81
CA PHE A 640 9.81 -3.74 -17.81
C PHE A 640 8.88 -2.73 -18.47
N ARG A 641 7.87 -2.27 -17.72
CA ARG A 641 7.05 -1.11 -18.09
C ARG A 641 6.94 -0.13 -16.94
N LYS A 642 6.80 1.15 -17.23
CA LYS A 642 6.56 2.21 -16.24
C LYS A 642 5.38 3.06 -16.67
N TRP A 643 4.57 3.48 -15.71
CA TRP A 643 3.50 4.44 -15.95
C TRP A 643 4.07 5.81 -16.34
N ASP A 644 3.62 6.37 -17.47
CA ASP A 644 3.83 7.77 -17.82
C ASP A 644 2.50 8.54 -17.64
N PRO A 645 2.43 9.51 -16.70
CA PRO A 645 1.22 10.29 -16.46
C PRO A 645 0.83 11.22 -17.62
N ASP A 646 1.77 11.60 -18.51
CA ASP A 646 1.49 12.50 -19.63
C ASP A 646 0.80 11.76 -20.78
N THR A 647 1.28 10.55 -21.11
CA THR A 647 0.65 9.69 -22.12
C THR A 647 -0.47 8.83 -21.56
N GLN A 648 -0.60 8.79 -20.23
CA GLN A 648 -1.55 7.97 -19.48
C GLN A 648 -1.47 6.49 -19.89
N SER A 649 -0.25 5.97 -20.02
CA SER A 649 -0.01 4.60 -20.48
C SER A 649 1.19 3.95 -19.80
N MET A 650 1.27 2.62 -19.88
CA MET A 650 2.42 1.84 -19.40
C MET A 650 3.44 1.69 -20.54
N GLU A 651 4.57 2.40 -20.45
CA GLU A 651 5.59 2.47 -21.49
C GLU A 651 6.80 1.59 -21.18
N PRO A 652 7.55 1.08 -22.18
CA PRO A 652 8.77 0.32 -21.96
C PRO A 652 9.79 1.08 -21.11
N TYR A 653 10.32 0.44 -20.06
CA TYR A 653 11.35 1.02 -19.18
C TYR A 653 12.66 0.26 -19.34
N ALA A 654 13.73 0.94 -19.77
CA ALA A 654 15.05 0.33 -19.92
C ALA A 654 15.79 0.30 -18.57
N HIS A 655 15.69 -0.83 -17.85
CA HIS A 655 16.46 -1.05 -16.62
C HIS A 655 17.95 -1.20 -16.95
N ARG A 656 18.79 -0.52 -16.17
CA ARG A 656 20.25 -0.53 -16.36
C ARG A 656 20.96 -0.92 -15.07
N VAL A 657 22.08 -1.64 -15.23
CA VAL A 657 22.97 -2.06 -14.14
C VAL A 657 24.39 -1.61 -14.44
N ASP A 658 25.09 -1.10 -13.43
CA ASP A 658 26.49 -0.73 -13.56
C ASP A 658 27.36 -1.98 -13.75
N VAL A 659 28.21 -1.96 -14.77
CA VAL A 659 29.20 -3.00 -15.09
C VAL A 659 30.64 -2.53 -14.84
N MET A 660 30.80 -1.23 -14.56
CA MET A 660 32.06 -0.61 -14.19
C MET A 660 31.79 0.35 -13.03
N ARG A 661 32.20 -0.05 -11.82
CA ARG A 661 31.98 0.76 -10.61
C ARG A 661 33.20 1.60 -10.23
N PRO A 662 32.99 2.80 -9.66
CA PRO A 662 34.08 3.61 -9.16
C PRO A 662 34.69 3.01 -7.89
N VAL A 663 36.01 3.01 -7.81
CA VAL A 663 36.72 2.90 -6.53
C VAL A 663 36.88 4.30 -5.97
N LEU A 664 36.38 4.52 -4.75
CA LEU A 664 36.51 5.81 -4.06
C LEU A 664 37.95 5.98 -3.56
N ALA A 665 38.62 7.04 -4.01
CA ALA A 665 39.93 7.43 -3.52
C ALA A 665 39.82 8.03 -2.11
N SER A 666 40.74 7.66 -1.22
CA SER A 666 40.80 8.23 0.11
C SER A 666 41.29 9.67 0.04
N ASN A 667 40.52 10.61 0.56
CA ASN A 667 40.99 11.99 0.68
C ASN A 667 42.13 12.13 1.71
N ALA A 668 42.53 11.08 2.44
CA ALA A 668 43.75 11.14 3.25
C ALA A 668 45.03 11.16 2.39
N ASP A 669 44.99 10.61 1.18
CA ASP A 669 46.13 10.54 0.26
C ASP A 669 45.68 10.57 -1.20
N LEU A 670 45.79 11.75 -1.83
CA LEU A 670 45.52 11.98 -3.25
C LEU A 670 46.79 12.37 -4.02
N THR A 671 47.92 11.74 -3.67
CA THR A 671 49.18 11.86 -4.41
C THR A 671 49.15 11.08 -5.73
N GLU A 672 50.05 11.40 -6.66
CA GLU A 672 50.14 10.69 -7.95
C GLU A 672 50.36 9.18 -7.75
N GLY A 673 51.18 8.81 -6.75
CA GLY A 673 51.46 7.41 -6.41
C GLY A 673 50.21 6.68 -5.90
N ALA A 674 49.44 7.32 -5.00
CA ALA A 674 48.22 6.75 -4.46
C ALA A 674 47.15 6.57 -5.53
N ILE A 675 46.92 7.58 -6.36
CA ILE A 675 45.97 7.49 -7.48
C ILE A 675 46.44 6.42 -8.47
N SER A 676 47.71 6.43 -8.88
CA SER A 676 48.27 5.41 -9.79
C SER A 676 48.05 3.98 -9.27
N ALA A 677 48.23 3.74 -7.96
CA ALA A 677 47.95 2.44 -7.35
C ALA A 677 46.47 2.04 -7.43
N LEU A 678 45.54 2.99 -7.37
CA LEU A 678 44.11 2.74 -7.59
C LEU A 678 43.81 2.47 -9.07
N LEU A 679 44.45 3.20 -9.99
CA LEU A 679 44.29 3.00 -11.44
C LEU A 679 44.80 1.63 -11.92
N ASN A 680 45.80 1.05 -11.24
CA ASN A 680 46.26 -0.32 -11.49
C ASN A 680 45.21 -1.38 -11.14
N LYS A 681 44.25 -1.03 -10.27
CA LYS A 681 43.23 -1.94 -9.76
C LYS A 681 41.90 -1.71 -10.47
N SER A 682 41.49 -0.44 -10.63
CA SER A 682 40.20 -0.05 -11.16
C SER A 682 40.28 0.82 -12.41
N ARG A 683 39.32 0.60 -13.31
CA ARG A 683 39.08 1.39 -14.52
C ARG A 683 38.33 2.71 -14.26
N LEU A 684 37.81 2.89 -13.05
CA LEU A 684 37.11 4.11 -12.66
C LEU A 684 37.49 4.42 -11.21
N VAL A 685 38.06 5.60 -10.99
CA VAL A 685 38.43 6.13 -9.68
C VAL A 685 37.66 7.41 -9.44
N LYS A 686 36.96 7.48 -8.30
CA LYS A 686 36.19 8.67 -7.91
C LYS A 686 36.90 9.35 -6.74
N VAL A 687 37.13 10.65 -6.86
CA VAL A 687 37.52 11.53 -5.77
C VAL A 687 36.28 12.33 -5.37
N TRP A 688 35.83 12.17 -4.14
CA TRP A 688 34.65 12.87 -3.64
C TRP A 688 34.96 13.60 -2.34
N MET A 689 34.78 14.91 -2.33
CA MET A 689 35.08 15.77 -1.19
C MET A 689 33.81 16.42 -0.62
N TRP A 690 33.70 16.43 0.71
CA TRP A 690 32.64 17.12 1.47
C TRP A 690 33.24 17.83 2.69
N GLU A 691 32.45 18.66 3.39
CA GLU A 691 32.95 19.66 4.36
C GLU A 691 33.92 19.09 5.41
N ASN A 692 33.68 17.85 5.87
CA ASN A 692 34.49 17.17 6.89
C ASN A 692 35.49 16.15 6.31
N ASN A 693 35.63 16.07 4.99
CA ASN A 693 36.51 15.13 4.29
C ASN A 693 37.05 15.80 3.02
N TRP A 694 38.02 16.69 3.19
CA TRP A 694 38.52 17.62 2.17
C TRP A 694 40.05 17.68 2.15
N VAL A 695 40.63 17.93 0.97
CA VAL A 695 42.07 18.20 0.82
C VAL A 695 42.39 19.42 -0.03
N PRO A 696 43.55 20.07 0.22
CA PRO A 696 43.97 21.24 -0.55
C PRO A 696 44.41 20.92 -1.99
N SER A 697 44.92 19.72 -2.26
CA SER A 697 45.42 19.37 -3.59
C SER A 697 45.11 17.92 -3.97
N ILE A 698 44.92 17.71 -5.27
CA ILE A 698 44.67 16.41 -5.91
C ILE A 698 45.68 16.28 -7.05
N HIS A 699 46.51 15.24 -7.02
CA HIS A 699 47.58 15.06 -8.01
C HIS A 699 47.33 13.85 -8.90
N ILE A 700 46.93 14.10 -10.14
CA ILE A 700 46.64 13.05 -11.12
C ILE A 700 47.94 12.60 -11.80
N PRO A 701 48.27 11.30 -11.84
CA PRO A 701 49.46 10.81 -12.50
C PRO A 701 49.44 11.13 -14.01
N PRO A 702 50.60 11.34 -14.66
CA PRO A 702 50.66 11.57 -16.10
C PRO A 702 49.97 10.46 -16.91
N ALA A 703 49.30 10.84 -18.00
CA ALA A 703 48.76 9.88 -18.95
C ALA A 703 49.93 9.11 -19.62
N SER A 704 49.76 7.80 -19.77
CA SER A 704 50.77 6.89 -20.33
C SER A 704 50.09 5.68 -20.99
N SER A 705 50.83 4.93 -21.80
CA SER A 705 50.33 3.67 -22.39
C SER A 705 49.73 2.71 -21.35
N PHE A 706 50.26 2.74 -20.12
CA PHE A 706 49.77 1.93 -19.01
C PHE A 706 48.35 2.30 -18.57
N ASN A 707 47.98 3.59 -18.62
CA ASN A 707 46.64 4.05 -18.25
C ASN A 707 45.74 4.38 -19.47
N ALA A 708 46.16 3.99 -20.68
CA ALA A 708 45.69 4.57 -21.94
C ALA A 708 44.27 4.20 -22.37
N HIS A 709 43.61 3.23 -21.74
CA HIS A 709 42.34 2.71 -22.26
C HIS A 709 41.40 2.33 -21.13
N CYS A 710 40.74 3.36 -20.58
CA CYS A 710 39.64 3.28 -19.61
C CYS A 710 40.10 3.32 -18.15
N ILE A 711 40.87 4.33 -17.82
CA ILE A 711 40.84 4.87 -16.47
C ILE A 711 40.11 6.20 -16.52
N ILE A 712 39.06 6.30 -15.70
CA ILE A 712 38.26 7.50 -15.54
C ILE A 712 38.52 8.07 -14.15
N ILE A 713 38.76 9.37 -14.07
CA ILE A 713 38.84 10.08 -12.78
C ILE A 713 37.69 11.07 -12.69
N THR A 714 36.77 10.84 -11.75
CA THR A 714 35.68 11.77 -11.44
C THR A 714 36.03 12.53 -10.18
N VAL A 715 36.08 13.86 -10.26
CA VAL A 715 36.32 14.74 -9.10
C VAL A 715 35.05 15.52 -8.79
N GLU A 716 34.48 15.28 -7.62
CA GLU A 716 33.30 15.97 -7.11
C GLU A 716 33.61 16.69 -5.79
N SER A 717 33.24 17.97 -5.68
CA SER A 717 33.41 18.74 -4.44
C SER A 717 32.16 19.53 -4.09
N ASN A 718 31.64 19.31 -2.88
CA ASN A 718 30.55 20.11 -2.29
C ASN A 718 31.05 21.01 -1.15
N THR A 719 32.36 21.29 -1.08
CA THR A 719 32.98 22.01 0.03
C THR A 719 33.02 23.52 -0.20
N ARG A 720 32.93 24.30 0.88
CA ARG A 720 33.31 25.73 0.84
C ARG A 720 34.82 25.93 0.61
N GLY A 721 35.64 24.97 1.04
CA GLY A 721 37.09 24.95 0.80
C GLY A 721 37.43 24.80 -0.69
N ARG A 722 38.51 25.46 -1.13
CA ARG A 722 39.00 25.43 -2.53
C ARG A 722 40.16 24.47 -2.66
N SER A 723 40.06 23.46 -3.52
CA SER A 723 41.18 22.55 -3.81
C SER A 723 41.83 22.87 -5.15
N GLN A 724 43.05 22.37 -5.36
CA GLN A 724 43.77 22.46 -6.63
C GLN A 724 43.93 21.07 -7.25
N LEU A 725 43.41 20.88 -8.46
CA LEU A 725 43.56 19.67 -9.25
C LEU A 725 44.74 19.82 -10.21
N TYR A 726 45.78 19.02 -10.02
CA TYR A 726 46.95 18.94 -10.89
C TYR A 726 46.73 17.83 -11.92
N ILE A 727 46.54 18.19 -13.18
CA ILE A 727 46.26 17.25 -14.27
C ILE A 727 46.82 17.79 -15.59
N ASN A 728 47.42 16.93 -16.43
CA ASN A 728 48.08 17.31 -17.69
C ASN A 728 49.11 18.45 -17.55
N GLY A 729 49.83 18.52 -16.41
CA GLY A 729 50.77 19.61 -16.13
C GLY A 729 50.11 20.98 -15.91
N ARG A 730 48.78 21.03 -15.72
CA ARG A 730 48.00 22.23 -15.41
C ARG A 730 47.43 22.16 -14.00
N VAL A 731 47.11 23.32 -13.44
CA VAL A 731 46.42 23.44 -12.15
C VAL A 731 45.01 23.99 -12.39
N ILE A 732 44.00 23.23 -12.01
CA ILE A 732 42.58 23.58 -12.12
C ILE A 732 42.04 23.86 -10.72
N SER A 733 41.31 24.96 -10.54
CA SER A 733 40.64 25.25 -9.26
C SER A 733 39.37 24.42 -9.10
N VAL A 734 39.28 23.65 -8.02
CA VAL A 734 38.11 22.87 -7.63
C VAL A 734 37.29 23.72 -6.65
N MET A 735 36.15 24.21 -7.13
CA MET A 735 35.22 25.08 -6.40
C MET A 735 34.00 24.29 -5.87
N PRO A 736 33.19 24.85 -4.95
CA PRO A 736 31.93 24.22 -4.56
C PRO A 736 31.07 23.91 -5.79
N GLY A 737 30.56 22.67 -5.89
CA GLY A 737 29.78 22.17 -7.02
C GLY A 737 30.60 21.63 -8.19
N PHE A 738 31.94 21.67 -8.13
CA PHE A 738 32.82 21.10 -9.16
C PHE A 738 32.53 19.62 -9.33
N ALA A 739 32.27 19.20 -10.57
CA ALA A 739 32.01 17.81 -10.95
C ALA A 739 32.54 17.61 -12.37
N LYS A 740 33.74 17.04 -12.51
CA LYS A 740 34.35 16.76 -13.82
C LYS A 740 34.89 15.34 -13.86
N SER A 741 34.83 14.75 -15.04
CA SER A 741 35.37 13.41 -15.32
C SER A 741 36.40 13.47 -16.43
N TYR A 742 37.47 12.68 -16.30
CA TYR A 742 38.57 12.64 -17.25
C TYR A 742 38.88 11.21 -17.69
N ILE A 743 39.06 10.97 -18.98
CA ILE A 743 39.54 9.71 -19.56
C ILE A 743 40.95 9.86 -20.13
N SER A 744 41.84 8.92 -19.82
CA SER A 744 43.18 8.91 -20.41
C SER A 744 43.17 8.37 -21.86
N SER A 745 43.83 9.07 -22.77
CA SER A 745 44.16 8.62 -24.14
C SER A 745 45.50 7.88 -24.22
N GLY A 746 46.23 7.79 -23.10
CA GLY A 746 47.60 7.29 -23.05
C GLY A 746 48.68 8.33 -23.29
N SER A 747 48.28 9.55 -23.66
CA SER A 747 49.17 10.71 -23.82
C SER A 747 48.63 11.95 -23.09
N SER A 748 47.32 12.04 -22.90
CA SER A 748 46.66 13.10 -22.13
C SER A 748 45.41 12.59 -21.40
N TRP A 749 44.99 13.31 -20.37
CA TRP A 749 43.66 13.17 -19.76
C TRP A 749 42.67 14.11 -20.44
N ASN A 750 41.59 13.58 -21.00
CA ASN A 750 40.60 14.36 -21.74
C ASN A 750 39.29 14.40 -20.95
N GLU A 751 38.65 15.57 -20.89
CA GLU A 751 37.34 15.69 -20.23
C GLU A 751 36.30 14.80 -20.95
N CYS A 752 35.46 14.13 -20.17
CA CYS A 752 34.43 13.22 -20.67
C CYS A 752 33.16 13.29 -19.82
N ILE A 753 32.05 12.88 -20.43
CA ILE A 753 30.80 12.62 -19.72
C ILE A 753 30.80 11.16 -19.28
N VAL A 754 30.40 10.88 -18.04
CA VAL A 754 30.24 9.53 -17.52
C VAL A 754 28.77 9.31 -17.23
N LEU A 755 28.19 8.25 -17.80
CA LEU A 755 26.82 7.84 -17.54
C LEU A 755 26.81 6.58 -16.69
N ASP A 756 26.07 6.61 -15.58
CA ASP A 756 25.80 5.45 -14.72
C ASP A 756 24.41 4.84 -14.98
N GLY A 757 24.10 3.75 -14.28
CA GLY A 757 22.83 3.04 -14.35
C GLY A 757 21.65 3.81 -13.75
N GLU A 758 21.88 4.82 -12.91
CA GLU A 758 20.82 5.62 -12.27
C GLU A 758 20.34 6.78 -13.15
N MET A 759 21.17 7.24 -14.10
CA MET A 759 20.80 8.31 -15.03
C MET A 759 19.68 7.85 -15.97
N SER A 760 18.47 8.36 -15.76
CA SER A 760 17.32 8.10 -16.64
C SER A 760 17.59 8.58 -18.08
N ARG A 761 17.21 7.75 -19.07
CA ARG A 761 17.54 7.98 -20.47
C ARG A 761 16.31 7.84 -21.37
N VAL A 762 16.31 8.58 -22.47
CA VAL A 762 15.31 8.48 -23.53
C VAL A 762 15.95 8.75 -24.88
N THR A 763 15.43 8.13 -25.95
CA THR A 763 15.71 8.57 -27.32
C THR A 763 14.53 9.41 -27.80
N ALA A 764 14.75 10.70 -28.06
CA ALA A 764 13.71 11.60 -28.53
C ALA A 764 13.32 11.25 -29.98
N PRO A 765 12.01 11.20 -30.30
CA PRO A 765 11.56 11.07 -31.68
C PRO A 765 12.05 12.24 -32.54
N ASN A 766 12.45 11.97 -33.79
CA ASN A 766 12.92 13.03 -34.68
C ASN A 766 11.82 14.03 -35.08
N SER A 767 10.54 13.70 -34.84
CA SER A 767 9.41 14.63 -34.95
C SER A 767 9.29 15.61 -33.77
N GLU A 768 10.02 15.40 -32.67
CA GLU A 768 9.85 16.11 -31.39
C GLU A 768 11.16 16.79 -30.92
N LEU A 769 11.88 17.43 -31.85
CA LEU A 769 13.16 18.09 -31.57
C LEU A 769 13.07 19.60 -31.42
N SER A 770 11.86 20.12 -31.22
CA SER A 770 11.63 21.54 -30.90
C SER A 770 12.07 21.87 -29.48
N ARG A 771 12.38 23.14 -29.22
CA ARG A 771 12.78 23.63 -27.89
C ARG A 771 11.79 23.24 -26.77
N PRO A 772 10.45 23.39 -26.92
CA PRO A 772 9.50 22.92 -25.92
C PRO A 772 9.54 21.41 -25.69
N ALA A 773 9.64 20.61 -26.76
CA ALA A 773 9.66 19.15 -26.67
C ALA A 773 10.92 18.63 -25.97
N LEU A 774 12.11 19.12 -26.37
CA LEU A 774 13.36 18.77 -25.70
C LEU A 774 13.39 19.24 -24.24
N THR A 775 12.76 20.37 -23.92
CA THR A 775 12.59 20.80 -22.51
C THR A 775 11.77 19.77 -21.72
N ALA A 776 10.67 19.27 -22.28
CA ALA A 776 9.85 18.25 -21.63
C ALA A 776 10.64 16.95 -21.38
N PHE A 777 11.42 16.47 -22.36
CA PHE A 777 12.28 15.31 -22.18
C PHE A 777 13.36 15.55 -21.11
N LEU A 778 14.03 16.69 -21.10
CA LEU A 778 15.09 17.02 -20.13
C LEU A 778 14.56 17.21 -18.70
N ASN A 779 13.28 17.54 -18.54
CA ASN A 779 12.64 17.58 -17.22
C ASN A 779 12.47 16.18 -16.63
N LYS A 780 12.20 15.17 -17.47
CA LYS A 780 11.98 13.78 -17.06
C LYS A 780 13.26 12.92 -17.06
N HIS A 781 14.15 13.16 -18.00
CA HIS A 781 15.31 12.32 -18.28
C HIS A 781 16.62 13.06 -18.06
N ARG A 782 17.60 12.39 -17.45
CA ARG A 782 18.96 12.92 -17.30
C ARG A 782 19.72 12.96 -18.62
N VAL A 783 19.45 12.00 -19.51
CA VAL A 783 20.12 11.85 -20.80
C VAL A 783 19.06 11.79 -21.90
N VAL A 784 19.15 12.71 -22.86
CA VAL A 784 18.31 12.70 -24.07
C VAL A 784 19.20 12.40 -25.26
N ARG A 785 18.94 11.26 -25.92
CA ARG A 785 19.59 10.89 -27.17
C ARG A 785 18.72 11.30 -28.35
N VAL A 786 19.32 11.87 -29.37
CA VAL A 786 18.72 12.13 -30.67
C VAL A 786 19.46 11.25 -31.67
N ALA A 787 18.74 10.37 -32.35
CA ALA A 787 19.34 9.41 -33.28
C ALA A 787 18.65 9.48 -34.63
N MET A 788 19.43 9.72 -35.67
CA MET A 788 18.93 9.99 -37.02
C MET A 788 19.56 9.02 -38.01
N TRP A 789 18.76 8.53 -38.95
CA TRP A 789 19.19 7.71 -40.08
C TRP A 789 18.29 8.00 -41.29
N ASP A 790 18.67 7.53 -42.47
CA ASP A 790 17.88 7.76 -43.67
C ASP A 790 16.48 7.13 -43.53
N GLY A 791 15.45 7.97 -43.68
CA GLY A 791 14.04 7.60 -43.45
C GLY A 791 13.49 7.97 -42.06
N ASN A 792 14.35 8.34 -41.10
CA ASN A 792 13.95 8.89 -39.81
C ASN A 792 14.93 9.99 -39.39
N TRP A 793 14.62 11.23 -39.78
CA TRP A 793 15.53 12.38 -39.71
C TRP A 793 14.78 13.68 -39.46
N ALA A 794 15.47 14.69 -38.92
CA ALA A 794 14.97 16.05 -38.75
C ALA A 794 15.95 17.10 -39.29
N SER A 795 15.41 18.17 -39.88
CA SER A 795 16.20 19.29 -40.42
C SER A 795 16.87 20.14 -39.36
N SER A 796 16.30 20.19 -38.16
CA SER A 796 16.83 20.99 -37.05
C SER A 796 16.62 20.30 -35.70
N ILE A 797 17.51 20.63 -34.77
CA ILE A 797 17.46 20.26 -33.36
C ILE A 797 17.54 21.56 -32.57
N ASP A 798 16.49 21.91 -31.81
CA ASP A 798 16.41 23.21 -31.13
C ASP A 798 16.58 23.03 -29.62
N VAL A 799 17.81 23.13 -29.12
CA VAL A 799 18.11 22.84 -27.70
C VAL A 799 17.64 24.02 -26.81
N PRO A 800 16.96 23.75 -25.67
CA PRO A 800 16.63 24.79 -24.71
C PRO A 800 17.88 25.43 -24.11
N PRO A 801 17.86 26.73 -23.76
CA PRO A 801 19.00 27.36 -23.11
C PRO A 801 19.38 26.61 -21.82
N ALA A 802 20.66 26.53 -21.51
CA ALA A 802 21.10 26.00 -20.24
C ALA A 802 20.57 26.87 -19.10
N SER A 803 20.14 26.23 -18.02
CA SER A 803 19.55 26.89 -16.85
C SER A 803 19.73 26.00 -15.62
N PRO A 804 19.59 26.53 -14.39
CA PRO A 804 19.64 25.71 -13.19
C PRO A 804 18.69 24.50 -13.23
N ALA A 805 17.56 24.58 -13.96
CA ALA A 805 16.59 23.50 -14.11
C ALA A 805 17.11 22.30 -14.93
N ASN A 806 18.00 22.54 -15.91
CA ASN A 806 18.61 21.48 -16.72
C ASN A 806 20.09 21.25 -16.39
N ASN A 807 20.55 21.72 -15.24
CA ASN A 807 21.90 21.46 -14.76
C ASN A 807 22.18 19.94 -14.70
N ARG A 808 23.35 19.53 -15.17
CA ARG A 808 23.82 18.13 -15.29
C ARG A 808 22.97 17.25 -16.21
N ARG A 809 22.19 17.84 -17.11
CA ARG A 809 21.52 17.09 -18.18
C ARG A 809 22.46 16.90 -19.37
N VAL A 810 22.30 15.76 -20.04
CA VAL A 810 23.13 15.35 -21.17
C VAL A 810 22.29 15.26 -22.43
N ILE A 811 22.81 15.80 -23.53
CA ILE A 811 22.29 15.57 -24.89
C ILE A 811 23.33 14.79 -25.68
N VAL A 812 22.89 13.70 -26.30
CA VAL A 812 23.69 12.89 -27.22
C VAL A 812 23.07 12.99 -28.60
N ILE A 813 23.85 13.35 -29.61
CA ILE A 813 23.39 13.42 -31.00
C ILE A 813 24.17 12.39 -31.79
N ASP A 814 23.44 11.44 -32.38
CA ASP A 814 23.93 10.42 -33.29
C ASP A 814 23.33 10.66 -34.68
N GLN A 815 24.12 11.26 -35.56
CA GLN A 815 23.68 11.65 -36.89
C GLN A 815 24.25 10.69 -37.94
N GLN A 816 23.48 9.66 -38.30
CA GLN A 816 23.82 8.72 -39.38
C GLN A 816 23.10 9.06 -40.70
N ALA A 817 22.22 10.06 -40.72
CA ALA A 817 21.50 10.44 -41.93
C ALA A 817 22.39 11.21 -42.92
N THR A 818 22.12 11.01 -44.21
CA THR A 818 22.82 11.70 -45.31
C THR A 818 22.35 13.14 -45.51
N TYR A 819 21.20 13.51 -44.92
CA TYR A 819 20.61 14.84 -45.01
C TYR A 819 21.18 15.83 -43.99
N ALA A 820 21.35 17.09 -44.40
CA ALA A 820 21.98 18.12 -43.57
C ALA A 820 21.09 18.57 -42.40
N THR A 821 21.55 18.41 -41.17
CA THR A 821 20.85 18.86 -39.95
C THR A 821 21.53 20.08 -39.35
N ARG A 822 20.72 21.01 -38.81
CA ARG A 822 21.20 22.15 -38.03
C ARG A 822 20.92 21.94 -36.54
N LEU A 823 21.83 22.35 -35.69
CA LEU A 823 21.67 22.32 -34.24
C LEU A 823 21.69 23.76 -33.71
N ASP A 824 20.58 24.21 -33.12
CA ASP A 824 20.53 25.46 -32.35
C ASP A 824 20.85 25.13 -30.88
N ILE A 825 22.01 25.59 -30.43
CA ILE A 825 22.51 25.38 -29.07
C ILE A 825 23.35 26.58 -28.62
N ASN A 826 23.20 27.01 -27.36
CA ASN A 826 23.84 28.22 -26.82
C ASN A 826 23.60 29.50 -27.65
N GLY A 827 22.49 29.58 -28.40
CA GLY A 827 22.19 30.70 -29.30
C GLY A 827 23.03 30.72 -30.59
N LEU A 828 23.72 29.62 -30.88
CA LEU A 828 24.47 29.38 -32.11
C LEU A 828 23.76 28.33 -32.95
N ILE A 829 23.80 28.48 -34.27
CA ILE A 829 23.32 27.47 -35.22
C ILE A 829 24.55 26.81 -35.85
N ILE A 830 24.76 25.53 -35.54
CA ILE A 830 25.89 24.74 -36.04
C ILE A 830 25.43 23.60 -36.95
N PRO A 831 26.11 23.32 -38.08
CA PRO A 831 25.81 22.14 -38.89
C PRO A 831 26.22 20.86 -38.17
N VAL A 832 25.40 19.81 -38.26
CA VAL A 832 25.70 18.48 -37.73
C VAL A 832 26.12 17.58 -38.90
N PRO A 833 27.41 17.22 -39.04
CA PRO A 833 27.88 16.40 -40.16
C PRO A 833 27.29 14.98 -40.15
N THR A 834 27.17 14.37 -41.33
CA THR A 834 26.85 12.94 -41.44
C THR A 834 27.94 12.08 -40.80
N GLY A 835 27.52 11.07 -40.04
CA GLY A 835 28.38 10.18 -39.24
C GLY A 835 28.83 10.80 -37.90
N ALA A 836 28.38 12.01 -37.56
CA ALA A 836 28.82 12.68 -36.34
C ALA A 836 28.18 12.10 -35.07
N MET A 837 29.00 11.97 -34.04
CA MET A 837 28.58 11.73 -32.65
C MET A 837 28.96 12.97 -31.83
N MET A 838 27.98 13.63 -31.22
CA MET A 838 28.19 14.84 -30.42
C MET A 838 27.61 14.67 -29.02
N TYR A 839 28.31 15.19 -28.01
CA TYR A 839 27.93 15.07 -26.61
C TYR A 839 27.94 16.43 -25.94
N PHE A 840 26.84 16.77 -25.25
CA PHE A 840 26.71 18.04 -24.54
C PHE A 840 26.26 17.80 -23.10
N LEU A 841 26.86 18.53 -22.15
CA LEU A 841 26.47 18.54 -20.74
C LEU A 841 26.15 19.98 -20.31
N SER A 842 24.96 20.19 -19.73
CA SER A 842 24.60 21.48 -19.15
C SER A 842 25.26 21.65 -17.77
N ASP A 843 25.91 22.79 -17.54
CA ASP A 843 26.40 23.20 -16.21
C ASP A 843 25.41 24.12 -15.47
N GLY A 844 24.21 24.30 -16.03
CA GLY A 844 23.18 25.20 -15.53
C GLY A 844 23.27 26.63 -16.04
N SER A 845 24.29 26.98 -16.83
CA SER A 845 24.47 28.28 -17.47
C SER A 845 24.79 28.17 -18.96
N GLN A 846 25.53 27.15 -19.38
CA GLN A 846 25.86 26.82 -20.76
C GLN A 846 25.81 25.31 -21.02
N TRP A 847 25.60 24.94 -22.28
CA TRP A 847 25.83 23.57 -22.76
C TRP A 847 27.28 23.43 -23.21
N ASN A 848 28.06 22.63 -22.49
CA ASN A 848 29.46 22.40 -22.81
C ASN A 848 29.59 21.16 -23.71
N ASP A 849 30.39 21.26 -24.77
CA ASP A 849 30.69 20.16 -25.68
C ASP A 849 31.79 19.25 -25.12
N TYR A 850 31.64 17.94 -25.32
CA TYR A 850 32.61 16.93 -24.88
C TYR A 850 32.98 16.03 -26.06
N ALA A 851 34.27 15.70 -26.16
CA ALA A 851 34.77 14.78 -27.17
C ALA A 851 34.45 13.30 -26.86
N HIS A 852 34.20 12.98 -25.59
CA HIS A 852 34.03 11.61 -25.11
C HIS A 852 32.85 11.48 -24.16
N LEU A 853 32.11 10.38 -24.30
CA LEU A 853 31.09 9.93 -23.38
C LEU A 853 31.33 8.45 -23.09
N ILE A 854 31.35 8.09 -21.81
CA ILE A 854 31.55 6.73 -21.35
C ILE A 854 30.32 6.27 -20.57
N ASP A 855 29.74 5.17 -21.02
CA ASP A 855 28.65 4.51 -20.32
C ASP A 855 29.20 3.37 -19.46
N THR A 856 29.04 3.49 -18.15
CA THR A 856 29.53 2.51 -17.17
C THR A 856 28.49 1.43 -16.86
N SER A 857 27.36 1.44 -17.57
CA SER A 857 26.20 0.59 -17.33
C SER A 857 25.76 -0.15 -18.60
N ILE A 858 25.02 -1.24 -18.44
CA ILE A 858 24.35 -1.95 -19.54
C ILE A 858 22.85 -2.07 -19.26
N GLU A 859 22.05 -2.21 -20.32
CA GLU A 859 20.65 -2.61 -20.17
C GLU A 859 20.57 -4.07 -19.73
N ARG A 860 19.69 -4.34 -18.76
CA ARG A 860 19.51 -5.67 -18.18
C ARG A 860 18.03 -6.03 -18.22
N SER A 861 17.70 -7.10 -18.95
CA SER A 861 16.33 -7.58 -19.13
C SER A 861 16.23 -9.08 -18.77
N PRO A 862 15.23 -9.51 -18.00
CA PRO A 862 15.04 -10.92 -17.69
C PRO A 862 14.78 -11.78 -18.94
N LYS A 863 15.33 -12.99 -18.94
CA LYS A 863 15.05 -14.04 -19.93
C LYS A 863 13.86 -14.91 -19.52
N ALA A 864 13.58 -15.02 -18.23
CA ALA A 864 12.41 -15.72 -17.69
C ALA A 864 11.75 -14.88 -16.60
N PHE A 865 10.43 -14.97 -16.51
CA PHE A 865 9.58 -14.16 -15.64
C PHE A 865 8.72 -15.05 -14.77
N GLY A 866 8.73 -14.81 -13.46
CA GLY A 866 7.83 -15.48 -12.52
C GLY A 866 8.02 -16.99 -12.44
N VAL A 867 9.26 -17.46 -12.57
CA VAL A 867 9.61 -18.90 -12.51
C VAL A 867 10.22 -19.24 -11.15
N PRO A 868 10.19 -20.52 -10.72
CA PRO A 868 10.94 -20.95 -9.55
C PRO A 868 12.45 -20.72 -9.72
N VAL A 869 13.08 -20.16 -8.69
CA VAL A 869 14.49 -19.76 -8.70
C VAL A 869 15.27 -20.36 -7.54
N THR A 870 16.52 -20.71 -7.82
CA THR A 870 17.57 -20.87 -6.81
C THR A 870 18.38 -19.57 -6.78
N THR A 871 18.27 -18.80 -5.70
CA THR A 871 19.05 -17.58 -5.47
C THR A 871 20.35 -17.93 -4.75
N LEU A 872 21.47 -17.73 -5.42
CA LEU A 872 22.80 -17.96 -4.91
C LEU A 872 23.31 -16.69 -4.24
N VAL A 873 23.72 -16.78 -2.97
CA VAL A 873 24.20 -15.63 -2.19
C VAL A 873 25.49 -15.93 -1.44
N GLY A 874 26.27 -14.88 -1.18
CA GLY A 874 27.42 -14.96 -0.28
C GLY A 874 28.39 -13.80 -0.43
N TYR A 875 29.59 -13.98 0.14
CA TYR A 875 30.65 -12.99 0.13
C TYR A 875 31.89 -13.50 -0.61
N TYR A 876 32.59 -12.61 -1.28
CA TYR A 876 33.86 -12.91 -1.93
C TYR A 876 34.84 -11.76 -1.83
N ASP A 877 36.11 -12.12 -1.75
CA ASP A 877 37.21 -11.17 -1.79
C ASP A 877 38.00 -11.35 -3.09
N PRO A 878 37.91 -10.40 -4.04
CA PRO A 878 38.71 -10.41 -5.26
C PRO A 878 40.22 -10.44 -5.01
N GLN A 879 40.65 -9.91 -3.84
CA GLN A 879 42.05 -9.84 -3.45
C GLN A 879 42.52 -11.09 -2.71
N THR A 880 41.63 -12.02 -2.38
CA THR A 880 41.92 -13.28 -1.66
C THR A 880 42.59 -13.11 -0.30
N ALA A 881 42.47 -11.93 0.32
CA ALA A 881 43.00 -11.63 1.64
C ALA A 881 42.01 -11.97 2.77
N LEU A 882 40.70 -11.97 2.47
CA LEU A 882 39.63 -12.45 3.36
C LEU A 882 39.02 -13.76 2.84
N PRO A 883 38.52 -14.63 3.72
CA PRO A 883 37.95 -15.92 3.34
C PRO A 883 36.60 -15.74 2.64
N SER A 884 36.58 -15.98 1.33
CA SER A 884 35.34 -15.99 0.53
C SER A 884 34.41 -17.13 0.98
N TYR A 885 33.11 -16.90 0.96
CA TYR A 885 32.13 -17.84 1.49
C TYR A 885 30.83 -17.83 0.69
N VAL A 886 30.43 -19.01 0.21
CA VAL A 886 29.14 -19.25 -0.45
C VAL A 886 28.16 -19.76 0.60
N TYR A 887 27.01 -19.11 0.76
CA TYR A 887 25.96 -19.54 1.69
C TYR A 887 25.12 -20.70 1.11
N PRO A 888 24.30 -21.40 1.92
CA PRO A 888 23.24 -22.23 1.38
C PRO A 888 22.39 -21.41 0.40
N ALA A 889 21.95 -22.04 -0.69
CA ALA A 889 21.08 -21.35 -1.64
C ALA A 889 19.70 -21.09 -1.04
N LEU A 890 19.06 -20.03 -1.53
CA LEU A 890 17.69 -19.69 -1.21
C LEU A 890 16.81 -20.20 -2.34
N HIS A 891 15.68 -20.81 -2.02
CA HIS A 891 14.77 -21.38 -3.02
C HIS A 891 13.45 -20.62 -2.97
N GLY A 892 13.08 -19.97 -4.07
CA GLY A 892 11.88 -19.13 -4.18
C GLY A 892 10.96 -19.59 -5.31
N ALA A 893 9.65 -19.44 -5.12
CA ALA A 893 8.65 -19.92 -6.08
C ALA A 893 8.50 -19.03 -7.33
N TYR A 894 8.84 -17.75 -7.21
CA TYR A 894 8.62 -16.74 -8.22
C TYR A 894 9.82 -15.77 -8.28
N GLY A 895 10.56 -15.77 -9.39
CA GLY A 895 11.66 -14.85 -9.59
C GLY A 895 11.99 -14.64 -11.07
N PHE A 896 13.03 -13.85 -11.29
CA PHE A 896 13.49 -13.44 -12.62
C PHE A 896 14.90 -13.98 -12.88
N ILE A 897 15.13 -14.50 -14.08
CA ILE A 897 16.42 -15.09 -14.49
C ILE A 897 17.02 -14.27 -15.61
N TYR A 898 18.33 -14.05 -15.55
CA TYR A 898 19.09 -13.29 -16.53
C TYR A 898 20.06 -14.18 -17.31
N ALA A 899 20.52 -13.68 -18.46
CA ALA A 899 21.57 -14.35 -19.21
C ALA A 899 22.89 -14.39 -18.41
N ASP A 900 23.68 -15.42 -18.64
CA ASP A 900 25.03 -15.49 -18.12
C ASP A 900 25.97 -14.58 -18.95
N ASP A 901 27.16 -14.30 -18.41
CA ASP A 901 28.12 -13.36 -18.97
C ASP A 901 29.28 -14.09 -19.70
N SER A 902 29.11 -15.39 -20.01
CA SER A 902 30.14 -16.25 -20.62
C SER A 902 30.75 -15.68 -21.91
N ALA A 903 29.99 -14.92 -22.71
CA ALA A 903 30.44 -14.34 -23.97
C ALA A 903 31.39 -13.13 -23.81
N THR A 904 31.43 -12.49 -22.64
CA THR A 904 32.21 -11.26 -22.40
C THR A 904 33.27 -11.41 -21.31
N LEU A 905 33.28 -12.54 -20.61
CA LEU A 905 34.23 -12.86 -19.55
C LEU A 905 35.61 -13.24 -20.09
N ILE A 906 36.65 -12.82 -19.37
CA ILE A 906 38.04 -13.25 -19.57
C ILE A 906 38.56 -13.96 -18.32
N ASP A 907 39.62 -14.78 -18.46
CA ASP A 907 40.12 -15.63 -17.36
C ASP A 907 40.58 -14.88 -16.11
N THR A 908 40.99 -13.62 -16.27
CA THR A 908 41.40 -12.76 -15.15
C THR A 908 40.23 -12.17 -14.37
N ASP A 909 39.00 -12.23 -14.90
CA ASP A 909 37.83 -11.73 -14.20
C ASP A 909 37.48 -12.61 -12.99
N CYS A 910 37.00 -11.96 -11.92
CA CYS A 910 36.24 -12.62 -10.89
C CYS A 910 34.88 -13.03 -11.45
N GLN A 911 34.52 -14.29 -11.26
CA GLN A 911 33.33 -14.90 -11.84
C GLN A 911 32.77 -16.00 -10.94
N LEU A 912 31.45 -16.16 -10.97
CA LEU A 912 30.73 -17.24 -10.31
C LEU A 912 30.32 -18.30 -11.34
N TRP A 913 30.73 -19.54 -11.11
CA TRP A 913 30.41 -20.69 -11.95
C TRP A 913 29.32 -21.53 -11.29
N VAL A 914 28.28 -21.84 -12.05
CA VAL A 914 27.22 -22.78 -11.63
C VAL A 914 27.29 -24.00 -12.53
N THR A 915 27.71 -25.12 -11.97
CA THR A 915 27.84 -26.39 -12.69
C THR A 915 26.70 -27.33 -12.33
N SER A 916 26.00 -27.81 -13.34
CA SER A 916 24.99 -28.88 -13.23
C SER A 916 25.49 -30.11 -13.97
N SER A 917 25.11 -31.32 -13.52
CA SER A 917 25.55 -32.56 -14.16
C SER A 917 25.10 -32.62 -15.62
N GLY A 918 26.05 -32.77 -16.56
CA GLY A 918 25.77 -32.92 -18.00
C GLY A 918 25.39 -31.63 -18.73
N GLN A 919 25.59 -30.45 -18.12
CA GLN A 919 25.36 -29.15 -18.74
C GLN A 919 26.63 -28.29 -18.71
N GLU A 920 26.76 -27.40 -19.70
CA GLU A 920 27.79 -26.37 -19.68
C GLU A 920 27.62 -25.45 -18.46
N PRO A 921 28.72 -24.99 -17.83
CA PRO A 921 28.65 -24.15 -16.65
C PRO A 921 28.15 -22.76 -17.01
N LEU A 922 27.17 -22.26 -16.25
CA LEU A 922 26.76 -20.85 -16.33
C LEU A 922 27.83 -20.00 -15.64
N ARG A 923 28.23 -18.89 -16.26
CA ARG A 923 29.28 -18.00 -15.72
C ARG A 923 28.76 -16.58 -15.57
N PHE A 924 28.87 -16.04 -14.36
CA PHE A 924 28.39 -14.70 -14.03
C PHE A 924 29.55 -13.80 -13.65
N LYS A 925 29.61 -12.60 -14.22
CA LYS A 925 30.65 -11.63 -13.91
C LYS A 925 30.47 -11.05 -12.51
N LEU A 926 31.58 -10.97 -11.78
CA LEU A 926 31.70 -10.31 -10.49
C LEU A 926 32.71 -9.15 -10.60
N ASP A 927 32.74 -8.27 -9.60
CA ASP A 927 33.71 -7.17 -9.56
C ASP A 927 35.12 -7.68 -9.25
N ASN A 928 36.10 -7.24 -10.03
CA ASN A 928 37.51 -7.62 -9.88
C ASN A 928 38.20 -6.94 -8.68
N ASN A 929 37.51 -6.03 -8.00
CA ASN A 929 38.03 -5.26 -6.87
C ASN A 929 37.00 -5.21 -5.75
N ARG A 930 37.49 -5.07 -4.51
CA ARG A 930 36.63 -4.71 -3.39
C ARG A 930 36.00 -3.35 -3.66
N ILE A 931 34.69 -3.27 -3.53
CA ILE A 931 33.91 -2.03 -3.67
C ILE A 931 34.18 -1.14 -2.44
N ARG A 932 34.18 -1.75 -1.25
CA ARG A 932 34.66 -1.15 0.01
C ARG A 932 35.98 -1.78 0.41
N SER A 933 37.00 -0.97 0.64
CA SER A 933 38.35 -1.47 0.93
C SER A 933 38.44 -2.37 2.17
N SER A 934 37.60 -2.12 3.19
CA SER A 934 37.62 -2.82 4.48
C SER A 934 36.91 -4.18 4.48
N VAL A 935 36.08 -4.50 3.49
CA VAL A 935 35.19 -5.68 3.53
C VAL A 935 35.12 -6.40 2.19
N MET A 936 34.63 -7.63 2.21
CA MET A 936 34.31 -8.43 1.03
C MET A 936 33.15 -7.83 0.23
N ASN A 937 33.06 -8.18 -1.04
CA ASN A 937 31.88 -7.91 -1.86
C ASN A 937 30.81 -8.98 -1.60
N ALA A 938 29.54 -8.64 -1.78
CA ALA A 938 28.44 -9.59 -1.82
C ALA A 938 28.13 -10.02 -3.26
N PHE A 939 27.66 -11.25 -3.45
CA PHE A 939 27.08 -11.71 -4.72
C PHE A 939 25.67 -12.25 -4.50
N HIS A 940 24.82 -12.12 -5.52
CA HIS A 940 23.41 -12.50 -5.51
C HIS A 940 22.92 -12.75 -6.93
N ILE A 941 22.67 -14.01 -7.27
CA ILE A 941 22.35 -14.43 -8.65
C ILE A 941 21.20 -15.43 -8.63
N ASN A 942 20.18 -15.20 -9.46
CA ASN A 942 19.11 -16.16 -9.71
C ASN A 942 19.49 -17.12 -10.85
N VAL A 943 19.35 -18.41 -10.60
CA VAL A 943 19.31 -19.45 -11.63
C VAL A 943 17.99 -20.21 -11.54
N ALA A 944 17.57 -20.86 -12.62
CA ALA A 944 16.33 -21.66 -12.62
C ALA A 944 16.39 -22.75 -11.56
N GLU A 945 15.33 -22.99 -10.80
CA GLU A 945 15.29 -24.11 -9.86
C GLU A 945 15.50 -25.46 -10.59
N SER A 946 16.13 -26.43 -9.94
CA SER A 946 16.37 -27.76 -10.50
C SER A 946 16.14 -28.83 -9.45
N SER A 947 15.71 -30.01 -9.89
CA SER A 947 15.63 -31.20 -9.05
C SER A 947 17.01 -31.83 -8.78
N GLY A 948 18.05 -31.44 -9.52
CA GLY A 948 19.42 -31.91 -9.34
C GLY A 948 20.25 -30.95 -8.49
N GLY A 949 21.20 -31.51 -7.72
CA GLY A 949 22.19 -30.71 -7.02
C GLY A 949 23.17 -30.01 -7.97
N ARG A 950 23.73 -28.89 -7.53
CA ARG A 950 24.65 -28.06 -8.32
C ARG A 950 25.90 -27.72 -7.54
N THR A 951 27.01 -27.50 -8.23
CA THR A 951 28.22 -26.97 -7.62
C THR A 951 28.40 -25.52 -8.01
N VAL A 952 28.56 -24.65 -7.00
CA VAL A 952 28.86 -23.23 -7.16
C VAL A 952 30.32 -23.00 -6.81
N LYS A 953 31.06 -22.37 -7.72
CA LYS A 953 32.47 -21.97 -7.50
C LYS A 953 32.64 -20.49 -7.73
N ILE A 954 33.42 -19.84 -6.89
CA ILE A 954 33.90 -18.48 -7.11
C ILE A 954 35.33 -18.58 -7.61
N ILE A 955 35.62 -17.99 -8.76
CA ILE A 955 36.93 -18.00 -9.38
C ILE A 955 37.37 -16.55 -9.57
N CYS A 956 38.55 -16.20 -9.08
CA CYS A 956 39.17 -14.89 -9.26
C CYS A 956 40.60 -15.08 -9.75
N ASN A 957 41.01 -14.35 -10.80
CA ASN A 957 42.32 -14.51 -11.44
C ASN A 957 42.65 -15.98 -11.76
N GLY A 958 41.68 -16.72 -12.31
CA GLY A 958 41.81 -18.14 -12.64
C GLY A 958 41.90 -19.12 -11.46
N LYS A 959 41.86 -18.64 -10.20
CA LYS A 959 41.93 -19.48 -9.00
C LYS A 959 40.57 -19.62 -8.34
N THR A 960 40.18 -20.84 -7.97
CA THR A 960 38.98 -21.07 -7.16
C THR A 960 39.23 -20.57 -5.73
N VAL A 961 38.40 -19.63 -5.26
CA VAL A 961 38.51 -19.00 -3.93
C VAL A 961 37.44 -19.50 -2.96
N ALA A 962 36.32 -20.00 -3.46
CA ALA A 962 35.28 -20.66 -2.67
C ALA A 962 34.53 -21.68 -3.54
N GLU A 963 34.04 -22.75 -2.92
CA GLU A 963 33.24 -23.78 -3.57
C GLU A 963 32.18 -24.31 -2.61
N ARG A 964 30.96 -24.53 -3.11
CA ARG A 964 29.88 -25.15 -2.34
C ARG A 964 28.98 -25.99 -3.22
N PHE A 965 28.56 -27.14 -2.68
CA PHE A 965 27.49 -27.94 -3.25
C PHE A 965 26.13 -27.42 -2.75
N ILE A 966 25.21 -27.20 -3.68
CA ILE A 966 23.87 -26.68 -3.46
C ILE A 966 22.87 -27.81 -3.69
N LEU A 967 22.01 -28.00 -2.71
CA LEU A 967 20.90 -28.95 -2.77
C LEU A 967 19.69 -28.29 -3.47
N PRO A 968 18.80 -29.10 -4.07
CA PRO A 968 17.50 -28.60 -4.56
C PRO A 968 16.60 -28.19 -3.38
N ALA A 969 15.54 -27.44 -3.68
CA ALA A 969 14.50 -27.09 -2.71
C ALA A 969 13.95 -28.35 -2.01
N LYS A 970 13.77 -28.27 -0.68
CA LYS A 970 13.28 -29.40 0.13
C LYS A 970 11.76 -29.41 0.27
N VAL A 971 11.13 -28.27 0.05
CA VAL A 971 9.69 -28.07 0.20
C VAL A 971 9.08 -27.57 -1.11
N PRO A 972 7.77 -27.82 -1.35
CA PRO A 972 7.08 -27.23 -2.48
C PRO A 972 7.14 -25.70 -2.41
N LEU A 973 7.62 -25.08 -3.49
CA LEU A 973 7.68 -23.64 -3.62
C LEU A 973 6.34 -23.11 -4.12
N THR A 974 5.72 -22.18 -3.38
CA THR A 974 4.41 -21.60 -3.73
C THR A 974 4.45 -20.08 -3.71
N TYR A 975 3.66 -19.46 -4.57
CA TYR A 975 3.38 -18.02 -4.54
C TYR A 975 1.88 -17.80 -4.69
N THR A 976 1.41 -16.59 -4.37
CA THR A 976 0.02 -16.18 -4.62
C THR A 976 -0.01 -14.93 -5.46
N VAL A 977 -1.04 -14.79 -6.29
CA VAL A 977 -1.35 -13.57 -7.04
C VAL A 977 -2.73 -13.08 -6.62
N ASN A 978 -2.82 -11.83 -6.18
CA ASN A 978 -4.07 -11.16 -5.83
C ASN A 978 -4.25 -9.96 -6.77
N GLY A 979 -5.47 -9.75 -7.29
CA GLY A 979 -5.77 -8.70 -8.26
C GLY A 979 -5.86 -9.23 -9.69
N GLU A 980 -5.19 -8.55 -10.64
CA GLU A 980 -5.09 -8.96 -12.06
C GLU A 980 -4.22 -10.21 -12.28
#